data_AF-A0A385BM43-F1
#
_entry.id   AF-A0A385BM43-F1
#
_cell.length_a   1.000
_cell.length_b   1.000
_cell.length_c   1.000
_cell.angle_alpha   90.00
_cell.angle_beta   90.00
_cell.angle_gamma   90.00
#
_symmetry.space_group_name_H-M   'P 1'
#
loop_
_entity.id
_entity.type
_entity.pdbx_description
1 polymer ?
#
loop_
_entity_poly.entity_id
_entity_poly.type
_entity_poly.pdbx_seq_one_letter_code
_entity_poly.pdbx_strand_id
1 'polypeptide(L)'
;MKKLLYSMLTVFILINTACSKDFLDVEAPSNVDEDFVLVSPEDAQKVLAGIYDIWYDLDRLLYYETEVVGSDSECHPENYASQNRHIPEGLFATEHLIDDSNARPTFNECYQIINRCNIILEALEAKDAYQQAKAVGEPSAWTQVYGEAVAARATCYKLLVRYFGDVPYFDYAVRTKSQTDTMGLTSRDVIYDKEIEALQKAVPLMYRLGAGGLTAERFSGTYGDALIGRLAFDAAGYQLRRTDFDYGNVSFDQIGIENATWKAKYVRRTDWKSYMEIAKEYYLKVVNNPGSARLIESDERGAGFNNPFQRNFQYLMDLEVSPESLYESGYTQGFNSDFPYSFGRPSGGPGSNGYPAKNYGQARIYASFYYGDFMPNDKRRDVTACVTGNSGKASEVLMNFAPGSREKGGLAMNKLDEARFKDPYEARQRQSGCNWQQLRMADVMLDLAYASAASGDESTAKTYLKKVRSRAFSAADQATFVTAYVDGKSGQALLDAIAFERKLELAGEGKTRWDMTLYGKMPERIKQLRDRQIDMFNGLKNNGYYTFPETGMTISNYVWTKYVNIKTDIDPSLNLLTAQTPEGITVSDPRYPVLVPGWRGTSDTWTDYISTLPSNKVNLAIRGLYEYIDPNGPVALALEADGYVKSPWGINIVGNESQYTSDIFKGYPDSYYNEGQPPRYIRAIPSETLDQSNGNITQGYGHASE
;
A
#
# COMPACT_ATOMS: atom_id res chain seq x y z
N MET A 1 -57.49 47.06 54.39
CA MET A 1 -56.37 47.16 53.43
C MET A 1 -55.19 46.22 53.71
N LYS A 2 -54.87 45.84 54.96
CA LYS A 2 -53.76 44.88 55.20
C LYS A 2 -54.05 43.40 54.88
N LYS A 3 -55.32 42.98 54.78
CA LYS A 3 -55.70 41.60 54.40
C LYS A 3 -55.77 41.34 52.88
N LEU A 4 -55.82 42.38 52.05
CA LEU A 4 -55.77 42.28 50.57
C LEU A 4 -54.33 42.20 50.03
N LEU A 5 -53.36 42.76 50.77
CA LEU A 5 -51.94 42.70 50.43
C LEU A 5 -51.33 41.30 50.60
N TYR A 6 -51.76 40.53 51.61
CA TYR A 6 -51.27 39.16 51.80
C TYR A 6 -51.85 38.18 50.77
N SER A 7 -53.11 38.35 50.34
CA SER A 7 -53.71 37.54 49.27
C SER A 7 -53.09 37.83 47.89
N MET A 8 -52.69 39.07 47.61
CA MET A 8 -51.95 39.40 46.38
C MET A 8 -50.51 38.88 46.40
N LEU A 9 -49.85 38.77 47.56
CA LEU A 9 -48.50 38.22 47.66
C LEU A 9 -48.45 36.70 47.52
N THR A 10 -49.49 35.97 47.97
CA THR A 10 -49.56 34.51 47.80
C THR A 10 -49.91 34.09 46.37
N VAL A 11 -50.65 34.93 45.63
CA VAL A 11 -50.95 34.71 44.20
C VAL A 11 -49.74 35.06 43.33
N PHE A 12 -48.89 36.02 43.72
CA PHE A 12 -47.68 36.37 42.95
C PHE A 12 -46.52 35.34 43.12
N ILE A 13 -46.54 34.54 44.19
CA ILE A 13 -45.55 33.47 44.42
C ILE A 13 -45.95 32.15 43.73
N LEU A 14 -47.21 31.97 43.34
CA LEU A 14 -47.71 30.77 42.65
C LEU A 14 -47.75 30.89 41.11
N ILE A 15 -47.33 32.02 40.53
CA ILE A 15 -47.30 32.22 39.06
C ILE A 15 -45.90 31.94 38.46
N ASN A 16 -44.88 31.63 39.28
CA ASN A 16 -43.52 31.29 38.80
C ASN A 16 -43.22 29.77 38.74
N THR A 17 -44.23 28.89 38.81
CA THR A 17 -44.04 27.43 38.60
C THR A 17 -44.72 26.90 37.34
N ALA A 18 -45.09 27.77 36.41
CA ALA A 18 -45.41 27.38 35.05
C ALA A 18 -44.26 27.81 34.13
N CYS A 19 -43.08 27.23 34.32
CA CYS A 19 -42.24 26.99 33.15
C CYS A 19 -43.07 26.07 32.25
N SER A 20 -43.38 26.53 31.03
CA SER A 20 -43.73 25.63 29.95
C SER A 20 -42.70 24.49 29.94
N LYS A 21 -43.13 23.26 29.70
CA LYS A 21 -42.21 22.11 29.58
C LYS A 21 -41.06 22.42 28.60
N ASP A 22 -41.30 23.31 27.63
CA ASP A 22 -40.35 23.85 26.66
C ASP A 22 -39.14 24.65 27.24
N PHE A 23 -39.12 25.04 28.52
CA PHE A 23 -37.94 25.71 29.12
C PHE A 23 -36.98 24.73 29.84
N LEU A 24 -37.41 23.50 30.10
CA LEU A 24 -36.57 22.44 30.66
C LEU A 24 -36.11 21.42 29.60
N ASP A 25 -36.70 21.45 28.41
CA ASP A 25 -36.16 20.82 27.21
C ASP A 25 -35.27 21.82 26.46
N VAL A 26 -34.18 22.25 27.10
CA VAL A 26 -33.05 22.81 26.36
C VAL A 26 -32.21 21.62 25.94
N GLU A 27 -32.48 21.09 24.74
CA GLU A 27 -31.53 20.20 24.08
C GLU A 27 -30.17 20.89 24.08
N ALA A 28 -29.15 20.19 24.56
CA ALA A 28 -27.79 20.70 24.48
C ALA A 28 -27.55 21.07 23.00
N PRO A 29 -27.09 22.29 22.66
CA PRO A 29 -26.84 22.68 21.27
C PRO A 29 -25.76 21.83 20.57
N SER A 30 -25.19 20.84 21.25
CA SER A 30 -24.28 19.82 20.73
C SER A 30 -24.95 18.52 20.26
N ASN A 31 -26.24 18.29 20.54
CA ASN A 31 -27.01 17.20 19.94
C ASN A 31 -27.73 17.76 18.72
N VAL A 32 -27.08 17.71 17.56
CA VAL A 32 -27.77 17.97 16.31
C VAL A 32 -28.60 16.71 16.03
N ASP A 33 -29.93 16.83 16.11
CA ASP A 33 -30.88 15.74 15.85
C ASP A 33 -30.57 15.05 14.50
N GLU A 34 -30.47 13.71 14.49
CA GLU A 34 -30.18 12.91 13.28
C GLU A 34 -31.21 13.22 12.16
N ASP A 35 -32.45 13.58 12.54
CA ASP A 35 -33.51 14.02 11.62
C ASP A 35 -33.24 15.38 10.97
N PHE A 36 -32.50 16.27 11.64
CA PHE A 36 -32.14 17.59 11.12
C PHE A 36 -30.96 17.54 10.13
N VAL A 37 -30.06 16.56 10.24
CA VAL A 37 -28.82 16.52 9.43
C VAL A 37 -29.01 15.74 8.11
N LEU A 38 -30.01 14.87 8.01
CA LEU A 38 -30.24 14.00 6.84
C LEU A 38 -31.47 14.40 6.01
N VAL A 39 -31.62 15.69 5.69
CA VAL A 39 -32.79 16.21 4.95
C VAL A 39 -32.73 15.87 3.45
N SER A 40 -31.54 15.88 2.86
CA SER A 40 -31.30 15.61 1.44
C SER A 40 -30.13 14.63 1.23
N PRO A 41 -29.99 13.98 0.06
CA PRO A 41 -28.79 13.21 -0.25
C PRO A 41 -27.50 14.02 -0.13
N GLU A 42 -27.55 15.30 -0.49
CA GLU A 42 -26.40 16.21 -0.40
C GLU A 42 -25.99 16.49 1.05
N ASP A 43 -26.96 16.61 1.96
CA ASP A 43 -26.67 16.77 3.39
C ASP A 43 -26.15 15.47 4.00
N ALA A 44 -26.73 14.32 3.62
CA ALA A 44 -26.22 13.01 4.03
C ALA A 44 -24.79 12.78 3.54
N GLN A 45 -24.45 13.24 2.33
CA GLN A 45 -23.08 13.21 1.82
C GLN A 45 -22.12 14.08 2.65
N LYS A 46 -22.55 15.23 3.19
CA LYS A 46 -21.71 16.06 4.07
C LYS A 46 -21.41 15.34 5.39
N VAL A 47 -22.36 14.59 5.93
CA VAL A 47 -22.11 13.74 7.12
C VAL A 47 -21.10 12.65 6.79
N LEU A 48 -21.29 11.98 5.64
CA LEU A 48 -20.36 10.96 5.14
C LEU A 48 -18.94 11.52 4.91
N ALA A 49 -18.79 12.79 4.53
CA ALA A 49 -17.48 13.43 4.41
C ALA A 49 -16.66 13.38 5.72
N GLY A 50 -17.32 13.37 6.88
CA GLY A 50 -16.66 13.18 8.17
C GLY A 50 -16.06 11.77 8.37
N ILE A 51 -16.48 10.76 7.59
CA ILE A 51 -15.80 9.45 7.54
C ILE A 51 -14.51 9.57 6.73
N TYR A 52 -14.56 10.24 5.56
CA TYR A 52 -13.37 10.45 4.72
C TYR A 52 -12.30 11.31 5.42
N ASP A 53 -12.69 12.24 6.29
CA ASP A 53 -11.77 13.04 7.10
C ASP A 53 -10.97 12.19 8.09
N ILE A 54 -11.59 11.19 8.73
CA ILE A 54 -10.85 10.22 9.57
C ILE A 54 -10.04 9.26 8.69
N TRP A 55 -10.60 8.86 7.55
CA TRP A 55 -9.96 7.95 6.60
C TRP A 55 -8.59 8.45 6.14
N TYR A 56 -8.47 9.77 5.98
CA TYR A 56 -7.24 10.45 5.59
C TYR A 56 -6.02 10.08 6.44
N ASP A 57 -6.19 9.99 7.77
CA ASP A 57 -5.12 9.61 8.69
C ASP A 57 -5.02 8.09 8.87
N LEU A 58 -6.16 7.39 8.90
CA LEU A 58 -6.24 5.92 8.98
C LEU A 58 -5.39 5.26 7.88
N ASP A 59 -5.57 5.70 6.64
CA ASP A 59 -4.90 5.13 5.48
C ASP A 59 -3.38 5.31 5.55
N ARG A 60 -2.95 6.46 6.09
CA ARG A 60 -1.55 6.87 6.17
C ARG A 60 -0.74 6.06 7.18
N LEU A 61 -1.31 5.78 8.35
CA LEU A 61 -0.56 5.32 9.52
C LEU A 61 -0.05 3.88 9.39
N LEU A 62 -0.92 2.88 9.34
CA LEU A 62 -0.45 1.48 9.32
C LEU A 62 0.27 1.11 8.03
N TYR A 63 0.00 1.78 6.92
CA TYR A 63 0.81 1.52 5.74
C TYR A 63 2.24 2.04 5.93
N TYR A 64 2.40 3.29 6.41
CA TYR A 64 3.71 3.85 6.78
C TYR A 64 4.45 2.98 7.78
N GLU A 65 3.74 2.40 8.73
CA GLU A 65 4.36 1.63 9.80
C GLU A 65 4.60 0.17 9.42
N THR A 66 3.85 -0.40 8.46
CA THR A 66 3.71 -1.86 8.38
C THR A 66 3.52 -2.49 7.00
N GLU A 67 2.76 -1.87 6.07
CA GLU A 67 2.33 -2.58 4.85
C GLU A 67 3.37 -2.58 3.75
N VAL A 68 4.15 -1.51 3.62
CA VAL A 68 5.04 -1.37 2.47
C VAL A 68 6.26 -2.29 2.52
N VAL A 69 6.64 -2.76 3.71
CA VAL A 69 7.83 -3.58 3.97
C VAL A 69 7.47 -4.96 4.51
N GLY A 70 8.48 -5.81 4.73
CA GLY A 70 8.27 -7.14 5.30
C GLY A 70 7.73 -8.12 4.25
N SER A 71 8.23 -7.99 3.02
CA SER A 71 8.01 -8.92 1.92
C SER A 71 9.35 -9.41 1.36
N ASP A 72 9.31 -10.19 0.28
CA ASP A 72 10.50 -10.59 -0.48
C ASP A 72 10.86 -9.67 -1.66
N SER A 73 10.25 -8.49 -1.74
CA SER A 73 10.65 -7.38 -2.62
C SER A 73 11.05 -6.13 -1.82
N GLU A 74 10.38 -5.87 -0.70
CA GLU A 74 10.54 -4.63 0.07
C GLU A 74 11.10 -4.83 1.50
N CYS A 75 11.91 -3.87 1.95
CA CYS A 75 12.48 -3.81 3.29
C CYS A 75 12.62 -2.38 3.83
N HIS A 76 12.98 -2.24 5.11
CA HIS A 76 13.31 -0.96 5.70
C HIS A 76 14.76 -0.48 5.39
N PRO A 77 15.02 0.84 5.50
CA PRO A 77 16.32 1.45 5.20
C PRO A 77 17.37 1.30 6.30
N GLU A 78 16.97 1.37 7.56
CA GLU A 78 17.90 1.36 8.69
C GLU A 78 18.14 -0.04 9.25
N ASN A 79 19.14 -0.16 10.13
CA ASN A 79 19.36 -1.41 10.85
C ASN A 79 18.15 -1.73 11.73
N TYR A 80 17.79 -3.01 11.79
CA TYR A 80 16.65 -3.53 12.58
C TYR A 80 16.54 -2.95 14.01
N ALA A 81 17.67 -2.77 14.71
CA ALA A 81 17.69 -2.26 16.09
C ALA A 81 17.47 -0.73 16.21
N SER A 82 17.36 -0.01 15.10
CA SER A 82 17.34 1.47 15.09
C SER A 82 15.95 2.06 15.29
N GLN A 83 14.90 1.30 15.00
CA GLN A 83 13.52 1.78 15.05
C GLN A 83 12.59 0.64 15.48
N ASN A 84 11.72 0.89 16.45
CA ASN A 84 10.68 -0.09 16.84
C ASN A 84 9.75 -0.44 15.68
N ARG A 85 9.63 0.44 14.67
CA ARG A 85 8.86 0.21 13.44
C ARG A 85 9.34 -0.96 12.59
N HIS A 86 10.59 -1.40 12.78
CA HIS A 86 11.19 -2.52 12.04
C HIS A 86 10.81 -3.87 12.64
N ILE A 87 10.61 -3.93 13.95
CA ILE A 87 10.26 -5.14 14.70
C ILE A 87 9.08 -5.95 14.11
N PRO A 88 7.98 -5.35 13.65
CA PRO A 88 6.86 -6.05 13.02
C PRO A 88 7.17 -6.64 11.64
N GLU A 89 8.16 -6.12 10.93
CA GLU A 89 8.67 -6.69 9.66
C GLU A 89 9.47 -7.97 9.95
N GLY A 90 10.16 -7.99 11.10
CA GLY A 90 10.88 -9.14 11.59
C GLY A 90 9.97 -10.20 12.21
N LEU A 91 8.67 -10.21 11.95
CA LEU A 91 7.71 -11.19 12.50
C LEU A 91 7.83 -11.37 14.03
N PHE A 92 8.00 -10.24 14.75
CA PHE A 92 8.16 -10.18 16.20
C PHE A 92 9.43 -10.86 16.75
N ALA A 93 10.60 -10.57 16.16
CA ALA A 93 11.88 -10.98 16.77
C ALA A 93 12.09 -10.38 18.17
N THR A 94 11.35 -9.31 18.49
CA THR A 94 11.23 -8.71 19.82
C THR A 94 9.76 -8.39 20.03
N GLU A 95 9.26 -8.54 21.26
CA GLU A 95 7.88 -8.19 21.56
C GLU A 95 7.69 -6.67 21.49
N HIS A 96 6.53 -6.24 20.97
CA HIS A 96 6.10 -4.86 21.09
C HIS A 96 5.56 -4.59 22.49
N LEU A 97 5.54 -3.31 22.85
CA LEU A 97 4.72 -2.87 23.96
C LEU A 97 3.25 -3.13 23.61
N ILE A 98 2.47 -3.53 24.62
CA ILE A 98 1.02 -3.38 24.56
C ILE A 98 0.74 -1.88 24.38
N ASP A 99 -0.24 -1.52 23.55
CA ASP A 99 -0.47 -0.14 23.08
C ASP A 99 0.67 0.49 22.28
N ASP A 100 1.22 -0.27 21.33
CA ASP A 100 2.04 0.30 20.28
C ASP A 100 1.37 1.56 19.69
N SER A 101 2.01 2.72 19.93
CA SER A 101 1.49 4.03 19.54
C SER A 101 1.25 4.17 18.05
N ASN A 102 1.81 3.27 17.25
CA ASN A 102 1.66 3.25 15.79
C ASN A 102 0.45 2.43 15.32
N ALA A 103 0.00 1.44 16.12
CA ALA A 103 -1.10 0.55 15.75
C ALA A 103 -2.42 0.91 16.44
N ARG A 104 -2.36 1.42 17.67
CA ARG A 104 -3.55 1.85 18.43
C ARG A 104 -4.42 2.89 17.70
N PRO A 105 -3.85 3.95 17.06
CA PRO A 105 -4.67 4.93 16.35
C PRO A 105 -5.55 4.29 15.27
N THR A 106 -4.98 3.41 14.44
CA THR A 106 -5.73 2.73 13.39
C THR A 106 -6.83 1.82 13.94
N PHE A 107 -6.58 1.10 15.04
CA PHE A 107 -7.63 0.32 15.70
C PHE A 107 -8.81 1.22 16.10
N ASN A 108 -8.50 2.35 16.76
CA ASN A 108 -9.50 3.29 17.25
C ASN A 108 -10.24 3.99 16.12
N GLU A 109 -9.53 4.47 15.09
CA GLU A 109 -10.09 5.16 13.92
C GLU A 109 -11.02 4.24 13.11
N CYS A 110 -10.65 2.96 12.93
CA CYS A 110 -11.53 1.98 12.32
C CYS A 110 -12.87 1.86 13.08
N TYR A 111 -12.84 1.71 14.41
CA TYR A 111 -14.09 1.63 15.19
C TYR A 111 -14.87 2.94 15.22
N GLN A 112 -14.20 4.09 15.17
CA GLN A 112 -14.87 5.39 15.02
C GLN A 112 -15.61 5.48 13.67
N ILE A 113 -14.96 5.09 12.57
CA ILE A 113 -15.58 5.05 11.24
C ILE A 113 -16.74 4.05 11.23
N ILE A 114 -16.54 2.83 11.73
CA ILE A 114 -17.59 1.80 11.81
C ILE A 114 -18.82 2.32 12.54
N ASN A 115 -18.66 2.97 13.69
CA ASN A 115 -19.79 3.48 14.45
C ASN A 115 -20.50 4.63 13.71
N ARG A 116 -19.75 5.53 13.06
CA ARG A 116 -20.33 6.59 12.21
C ARG A 116 -21.10 6.00 11.03
N CYS A 117 -20.57 4.97 10.38
CA CYS A 117 -21.27 4.25 9.34
C CYS A 117 -22.58 3.66 9.87
N ASN A 118 -22.55 2.96 11.01
CA ASN A 118 -23.75 2.34 11.57
C ASN A 118 -24.84 3.38 11.93
N ILE A 119 -24.46 4.55 12.47
CA ILE A 119 -25.41 5.65 12.73
C ILE A 119 -26.06 6.13 11.41
N ILE A 120 -25.25 6.36 10.37
CA ILE A 120 -25.76 6.79 9.06
C ILE A 120 -26.68 5.72 8.45
N LEU A 121 -26.30 4.45 8.53
CA LEU A 121 -27.07 3.34 7.99
C LEU A 121 -28.44 3.22 8.68
N GLU A 122 -28.47 3.21 10.02
CA GLU A 122 -29.73 3.17 10.79
C GLU A 122 -30.65 4.36 10.45
N ALA A 123 -30.09 5.56 10.38
CA ALA A 123 -30.88 6.77 10.10
C ALA A 123 -31.40 6.82 8.65
N LEU A 124 -30.65 6.30 7.68
CA LEU A 124 -31.12 6.15 6.30
C LEU A 124 -32.20 5.06 6.19
N GLU A 125 -32.04 3.93 6.89
CA GLU A 125 -33.04 2.86 6.90
C GLU A 125 -34.38 3.31 7.51
N ALA A 126 -34.37 4.23 8.46
CA ALA A 126 -35.60 4.82 9.00
C ALA A 126 -36.30 5.81 8.04
N LYS A 127 -35.66 6.20 6.94
CA LYS A 127 -36.12 7.31 6.08
C LYS A 127 -36.96 6.84 4.88
N ASP A 128 -38.20 7.34 4.78
CA ASP A 128 -39.12 7.05 3.68
C ASP A 128 -38.51 7.32 2.30
N ALA A 129 -37.78 8.43 2.13
CA ALA A 129 -37.17 8.79 0.85
C ALA A 129 -36.11 7.76 0.41
N TYR A 130 -35.31 7.25 1.36
CA TYR A 130 -34.37 6.18 1.07
C TYR A 130 -35.09 4.86 0.76
N GLN A 131 -36.12 4.50 1.54
CA GLN A 131 -36.90 3.28 1.28
C GLN A 131 -37.57 3.30 -0.09
N GLN A 132 -38.11 4.45 -0.52
CA GLN A 132 -38.66 4.65 -1.86
C GLN A 132 -37.57 4.49 -2.93
N ALA A 133 -36.40 5.13 -2.74
CA ALA A 133 -35.28 5.02 -3.68
C ALA A 133 -34.77 3.56 -3.80
N LYS A 134 -34.63 2.85 -2.68
CA LYS A 134 -34.25 1.44 -2.62
C LYS A 134 -35.26 0.54 -3.33
N ALA A 135 -36.56 0.81 -3.17
CA ALA A 135 -37.63 0.03 -3.81
C ALA A 135 -37.69 0.18 -5.34
N VAL A 136 -37.16 1.28 -5.89
CA VAL A 136 -36.99 1.44 -7.36
C VAL A 136 -36.01 0.40 -7.90
N GLY A 137 -35.02 0.00 -7.11
CA GLY A 137 -34.04 -1.03 -7.49
C GLY A 137 -32.93 -0.53 -8.43
N GLU A 138 -32.76 0.78 -8.56
CA GLU A 138 -31.74 1.42 -9.42
C GLU A 138 -30.83 2.36 -8.62
N PRO A 139 -29.60 2.63 -9.07
CA PRO A 139 -28.73 3.60 -8.44
C PRO A 139 -29.33 5.00 -8.34
N SER A 140 -29.20 5.61 -7.16
CA SER A 140 -29.67 6.96 -6.83
C SER A 140 -28.71 7.63 -5.85
N ALA A 141 -28.86 8.94 -5.62
CA ALA A 141 -28.03 9.65 -4.64
C ALA A 141 -28.22 9.08 -3.21
N TRP A 142 -29.45 8.69 -2.84
CA TRP A 142 -29.72 8.08 -1.54
C TRP A 142 -29.07 6.71 -1.37
N THR A 143 -29.22 5.84 -2.37
CA THR A 143 -28.62 4.49 -2.33
C THR A 143 -27.11 4.53 -2.45
N GLN A 144 -26.56 5.54 -3.13
CA GLN A 144 -25.11 5.78 -3.18
C GLN A 144 -24.54 6.13 -1.79
N VAL A 145 -25.15 7.06 -1.05
CA VAL A 145 -24.66 7.42 0.30
C VAL A 145 -24.72 6.21 1.23
N TYR A 146 -25.80 5.43 1.18
CA TYR A 146 -25.92 4.18 1.92
C TYR A 146 -24.80 3.19 1.55
N GLY A 147 -24.57 2.98 0.25
CA GLY A 147 -23.54 2.06 -0.25
C GLY A 147 -22.12 2.49 0.14
N GLU A 148 -21.81 3.78 0.14
CA GLU A 148 -20.51 4.29 0.61
C GLU A 148 -20.30 4.00 2.10
N ALA A 149 -21.32 4.15 2.95
CA ALA A 149 -21.22 3.83 4.37
C ALA A 149 -20.99 2.32 4.59
N VAL A 150 -21.66 1.44 3.83
CA VAL A 150 -21.42 -0.01 3.86
C VAL A 150 -19.99 -0.34 3.40
N ALA A 151 -19.54 0.25 2.30
CA ALA A 151 -18.18 0.04 1.78
C ALA A 151 -17.10 0.49 2.77
N ALA A 152 -17.26 1.68 3.36
CA ALA A 152 -16.34 2.19 4.37
C ALA A 152 -16.26 1.26 5.60
N ARG A 153 -17.41 0.78 6.10
CA ARG A 153 -17.48 -0.14 7.24
C ARG A 153 -16.77 -1.46 6.94
N ALA A 154 -17.08 -2.05 5.79
CA ALA A 154 -16.48 -3.30 5.35
C ALA A 154 -14.96 -3.17 5.14
N THR A 155 -14.48 -2.04 4.62
CA THR A 155 -13.04 -1.80 4.48
C THR A 155 -12.36 -1.62 5.85
N CYS A 156 -12.98 -0.92 6.81
CA CYS A 156 -12.45 -0.87 8.18
C CYS A 156 -12.36 -2.25 8.83
N TYR A 157 -13.38 -3.11 8.66
CA TYR A 157 -13.33 -4.49 9.16
C TYR A 157 -12.24 -5.31 8.48
N LYS A 158 -12.06 -5.15 7.16
CA LYS A 158 -10.94 -5.79 6.44
C LYS A 158 -9.58 -5.39 7.03
N LEU A 159 -9.38 -4.10 7.31
CA LEU A 159 -8.14 -3.62 7.94
C LEU A 159 -7.99 -4.19 9.36
N LEU A 160 -9.02 -4.12 10.19
CA LEU A 160 -8.99 -4.67 11.55
C LEU A 160 -8.62 -6.16 11.55
N VAL A 161 -9.27 -6.96 10.71
CA VAL A 161 -8.98 -8.40 10.63
C VAL A 161 -7.57 -8.67 10.13
N ARG A 162 -7.12 -7.94 9.10
CA ARG A 162 -5.78 -8.08 8.53
C ARG A 162 -4.68 -7.89 9.58
N TYR A 163 -4.81 -6.89 10.45
CA TYR A 163 -3.75 -6.53 11.39
C TYR A 163 -3.91 -7.14 12.78
N PHE A 164 -5.14 -7.34 13.25
CA PHE A 164 -5.42 -7.75 14.63
C PHE A 164 -6.09 -9.13 14.73
N GLY A 165 -6.45 -9.73 13.59
CA GLY A 165 -7.00 -11.07 13.51
C GLY A 165 -8.50 -11.09 13.81
N ASP A 166 -8.91 -11.71 14.91
CA ASP A 166 -10.31 -11.79 15.31
C ASP A 166 -10.61 -10.63 16.26
N VAL A 167 -11.67 -9.87 15.99
CA VAL A 167 -11.95 -8.56 16.62
C VAL A 167 -13.43 -8.43 17.01
N PRO A 168 -13.80 -7.49 17.90
CA PRO A 168 -15.21 -7.16 18.13
C PRO A 168 -15.96 -6.74 16.88
N TYR A 169 -17.20 -7.18 16.74
CA TYR A 169 -18.03 -6.89 15.57
C TYR A 169 -19.33 -6.18 15.96
N PHE A 170 -19.64 -5.12 15.22
CA PHE A 170 -20.76 -4.21 15.43
C PHE A 170 -21.40 -3.88 14.08
N ASP A 171 -22.55 -4.48 13.83
CA ASP A 171 -23.43 -4.17 12.70
C ASP A 171 -24.56 -3.18 13.09
N TYR A 172 -24.43 -2.55 14.27
CA TYR A 172 -25.35 -1.57 14.85
C TYR A 172 -24.58 -0.39 15.48
N ALA A 173 -25.27 0.72 15.69
CA ALA A 173 -24.68 1.91 16.29
C ALA A 173 -24.54 1.76 17.81
N VAL A 174 -23.33 1.99 18.30
CA VAL A 174 -22.98 2.07 19.71
C VAL A 174 -23.13 3.52 20.17
N ARG A 175 -24.15 3.78 20.99
CA ARG A 175 -24.49 5.08 21.59
C ARG A 175 -24.24 5.13 23.10
N THR A 176 -24.16 3.97 23.76
CA THR A 176 -23.91 3.87 25.21
C THR A 176 -22.84 2.83 25.53
N LYS A 177 -22.17 3.01 26.68
CA LYS A 177 -21.17 2.05 27.18
C LYS A 177 -21.78 0.66 27.45
N SER A 178 -23.03 0.60 27.91
CA SER A 178 -23.66 -0.68 28.24
C SER A 178 -23.83 -1.60 27.02
N GLN A 179 -23.84 -1.05 25.81
CA GLN A 179 -23.89 -1.85 24.57
C GLN A 179 -22.59 -2.65 24.34
N THR A 180 -21.48 -2.29 25.01
CA THR A 180 -20.19 -2.97 24.89
C THR A 180 -19.82 -3.84 26.10
N ASP A 181 -20.64 -3.87 27.16
CA ASP A 181 -20.29 -4.55 28.41
C ASP A 181 -20.11 -6.08 28.25
N THR A 182 -20.77 -6.68 27.27
CA THR A 182 -20.68 -8.12 26.93
C THR A 182 -19.90 -8.35 25.63
N MET A 183 -19.14 -7.36 25.16
CA MET A 183 -18.40 -7.45 23.91
C MET A 183 -17.29 -8.50 24.01
N GLY A 184 -17.33 -9.49 23.13
CA GLY A 184 -16.26 -10.46 22.90
C GLY A 184 -15.67 -10.35 21.50
N LEU A 185 -14.63 -11.15 21.25
CA LEU A 185 -14.10 -11.32 19.90
C LEU A 185 -15.10 -12.07 19.02
N THR A 186 -15.25 -11.64 17.77
CA THR A 186 -16.02 -12.34 16.75
C THR A 186 -15.04 -12.98 15.77
N SER A 187 -15.31 -14.23 15.37
CA SER A 187 -14.53 -14.90 14.32
C SER A 187 -14.53 -14.04 13.07
N ARG A 188 -13.34 -13.82 12.50
CA ARG A 188 -13.21 -13.11 11.23
C ARG A 188 -14.03 -13.71 10.10
N ASP A 189 -14.32 -15.02 10.14
CA ASP A 189 -15.14 -15.67 9.12
C ASP A 189 -16.58 -15.15 9.16
N VAL A 190 -17.13 -14.94 10.36
CA VAL A 190 -18.45 -14.33 10.54
C VAL A 190 -18.44 -12.88 10.06
N ILE A 191 -17.36 -12.15 10.34
CA ILE A 191 -17.20 -10.76 9.89
C ILE A 191 -17.16 -10.69 8.36
N TYR A 192 -16.34 -11.53 7.71
CA TYR A 192 -16.29 -11.60 6.25
C TYR A 192 -17.67 -11.95 5.66
N ASP A 193 -18.34 -12.97 6.17
CA ASP A 193 -19.63 -13.42 5.66
C ASP A 193 -20.69 -12.30 5.75
N LYS A 194 -20.78 -11.61 6.89
CA LYS A 194 -21.73 -10.51 7.09
C LYS A 194 -21.43 -9.28 6.24
N GLU A 195 -20.16 -8.87 6.14
CA GLU A 195 -19.80 -7.69 5.33
C GLU A 195 -19.92 -8.00 3.82
N ILE A 196 -19.60 -9.22 3.37
CA ILE A 196 -19.88 -9.67 2.00
C ILE A 196 -21.38 -9.60 1.74
N GLU A 197 -22.23 -10.16 2.60
CA GLU A 197 -23.68 -10.13 2.42
C GLU A 197 -24.23 -8.69 2.37
N ALA A 198 -23.76 -7.81 3.25
CA ALA A 198 -24.18 -6.41 3.28
C ALA A 198 -23.79 -5.68 1.99
N LEU A 199 -22.56 -5.87 1.51
CA LEU A 199 -22.10 -5.30 0.24
C LEU A 199 -22.89 -5.86 -0.94
N GLN A 200 -23.14 -7.17 -1.00
CA GLN A 200 -23.91 -7.80 -2.08
C GLN A 200 -25.32 -7.21 -2.22
N LYS A 201 -25.91 -6.72 -1.12
CA LYS A 201 -27.20 -6.01 -1.12
C LYS A 201 -27.07 -4.55 -1.56
N ALA A 202 -26.00 -3.86 -1.15
CA ALA A 202 -25.84 -2.42 -1.38
C ALA A 202 -25.24 -2.08 -2.75
N VAL A 203 -24.20 -2.81 -3.18
CA VAL A 203 -23.40 -2.52 -4.38
C VAL A 203 -24.21 -2.43 -5.68
N PRO A 204 -25.23 -3.28 -5.92
CA PRO A 204 -26.07 -3.15 -7.12
C PRO A 204 -26.81 -1.81 -7.23
N LEU A 205 -27.00 -1.10 -6.11
CA LEU A 205 -27.69 0.20 -6.04
C LEU A 205 -26.72 1.38 -5.95
N MET A 206 -25.42 1.15 -6.15
CA MET A 206 -24.40 2.20 -6.18
C MET A 206 -24.09 2.65 -7.60
N TYR A 207 -23.70 3.91 -7.76
CA TYR A 207 -23.15 4.39 -9.02
C TYR A 207 -21.83 3.68 -9.35
N ARG A 208 -21.68 3.26 -10.61
CA ARG A 208 -20.38 2.82 -11.13
C ARG A 208 -19.42 4.01 -11.16
N LEU A 209 -18.13 3.72 -11.11
CA LEU A 209 -17.10 4.75 -11.23
C LEU A 209 -17.32 5.59 -12.51
N GLY A 210 -17.27 6.93 -12.38
CA GLY A 210 -17.54 7.89 -13.45
C GLY A 210 -19.01 8.26 -13.63
N ALA A 211 -19.96 7.47 -13.12
CA ALA A 211 -21.37 7.83 -13.13
C ALA A 211 -21.70 8.82 -12.00
N GLY A 212 -22.65 9.74 -12.23
CA GLY A 212 -23.05 10.73 -11.23
C GLY A 212 -21.95 11.71 -10.82
N GLY A 213 -20.86 11.84 -11.60
CA GLY A 213 -19.70 12.66 -11.26
C GLY A 213 -18.74 12.01 -10.25
N LEU A 214 -18.90 10.72 -9.95
CA LEU A 214 -18.07 10.01 -8.98
C LEU A 214 -16.68 9.70 -9.54
N THR A 215 -15.62 10.20 -8.90
CA THR A 215 -14.22 9.85 -9.19
C THR A 215 -13.75 8.70 -8.30
N ALA A 216 -12.50 8.24 -8.45
CA ALA A 216 -11.94 7.17 -7.62
C ALA A 216 -11.65 7.62 -6.18
N GLU A 217 -11.91 8.88 -5.82
CA GLU A 217 -11.70 9.41 -4.47
C GLU A 217 -12.89 9.13 -3.54
N ARG A 218 -13.92 8.43 -4.03
CA ARG A 218 -15.09 8.00 -3.27
C ARG A 218 -15.39 6.54 -3.56
N PHE A 219 -16.02 5.87 -2.60
CA PHE A 219 -16.41 4.47 -2.77
C PHE A 219 -17.51 4.35 -3.85
N SER A 220 -17.15 3.73 -4.97
CA SER A 220 -18.06 3.45 -6.08
C SER A 220 -18.62 2.04 -6.00
N GLY A 221 -19.68 1.74 -6.75
CA GLY A 221 -20.12 0.36 -6.96
C GLY A 221 -19.01 -0.50 -7.59
N THR A 222 -18.14 0.10 -8.42
CA THR A 222 -16.96 -0.60 -8.98
C THR A 222 -15.99 -1.01 -7.88
N TYR A 223 -15.70 -0.11 -6.93
CA TYR A 223 -14.91 -0.46 -5.75
C TYR A 223 -15.63 -1.49 -4.88
N GLY A 224 -16.95 -1.36 -4.71
CA GLY A 224 -17.77 -2.29 -3.94
C GLY A 224 -17.68 -3.73 -4.44
N ASP A 225 -17.77 -3.95 -5.76
CA ASP A 225 -17.54 -5.29 -6.33
C ASP A 225 -16.11 -5.78 -6.02
N ALA A 226 -15.10 -4.92 -6.20
CA ALA A 226 -13.72 -5.31 -5.90
C ALA A 226 -13.52 -5.63 -4.41
N LEU A 227 -14.21 -4.92 -3.51
CA LEU A 227 -14.15 -5.14 -2.07
C LEU A 227 -14.81 -6.47 -1.68
N ILE A 228 -15.96 -6.81 -2.27
CA ILE A 228 -16.57 -8.15 -2.11
C ILE A 228 -15.57 -9.22 -2.52
N GLY A 229 -14.93 -9.04 -3.69
CA GLY A 229 -13.92 -9.96 -4.17
C GLY A 229 -12.75 -10.11 -3.20
N ARG A 230 -12.29 -9.01 -2.60
CA ARG A 230 -11.19 -8.98 -1.63
C ARG A 230 -11.53 -9.62 -0.30
N LEU A 231 -12.72 -9.39 0.24
CA LEU A 231 -13.16 -10.05 1.47
C LEU A 231 -13.29 -11.55 1.27
N ALA A 232 -13.86 -11.98 0.13
CA ALA A 232 -13.96 -13.39 -0.21
C ALA A 232 -12.57 -14.02 -0.41
N PHE A 233 -11.65 -13.32 -1.08
CA PHE A 233 -10.27 -13.77 -1.23
C PHE A 233 -9.56 -13.91 0.13
N ASP A 234 -9.68 -12.92 1.01
CA ASP A 234 -9.11 -12.97 2.35
C ASP A 234 -9.68 -14.14 3.17
N ALA A 235 -10.99 -14.39 3.08
CA ALA A 235 -11.65 -15.52 3.74
C ALA A 235 -11.16 -16.88 3.22
N ALA A 236 -10.83 -16.97 1.92
CA ALA A 236 -10.27 -18.17 1.30
C ALA A 236 -8.78 -18.40 1.61
N GLY A 237 -8.03 -17.33 1.87
CA GLY A 237 -6.58 -17.36 2.03
C GLY A 237 -6.09 -17.95 3.35
N TYR A 238 -4.81 -18.31 3.38
CA TYR A 238 -4.12 -18.71 4.61
C TYR A 238 -3.90 -17.52 5.54
N GLN A 239 -4.16 -17.70 6.82
CA GLN A 239 -4.00 -16.67 7.84
C GLN A 239 -3.55 -17.28 9.17
N LEU A 240 -2.89 -16.47 10.00
CA LEU A 240 -2.56 -16.84 11.37
C LEU A 240 -3.84 -16.77 12.21
N ARG A 241 -4.14 -17.86 12.93
CA ARG A 241 -5.32 -18.02 13.78
C ARG A 241 -4.93 -18.52 15.15
N ARG A 242 -5.74 -18.17 16.14
CA ARG A 242 -5.56 -18.61 17.53
C ARG A 242 -5.91 -20.09 17.68
N THR A 243 -5.26 -20.81 18.58
CA THR A 243 -5.66 -22.17 18.98
C THR A 243 -6.53 -22.18 20.23
N ASP A 244 -6.66 -21.04 20.91
CA ASP A 244 -7.46 -20.82 22.11
C ASP A 244 -8.74 -20.01 21.84
N PHE A 245 -9.18 -19.95 20.59
CA PHE A 245 -10.42 -19.27 20.17
C PHE A 245 -11.36 -20.26 19.48
N ASP A 246 -12.66 -20.14 19.76
CA ASP A 246 -13.70 -20.95 19.16
C ASP A 246 -14.15 -20.34 17.82
N TYR A 247 -13.82 -21.03 16.72
CA TYR A 247 -14.24 -20.65 15.36
C TYR A 247 -15.58 -21.29 14.98
N GLY A 248 -16.32 -21.88 15.92
CA GLY A 248 -17.58 -22.56 15.69
C GLY A 248 -17.41 -23.78 14.79
N ASN A 249 -18.25 -23.88 13.76
CA ASN A 249 -18.28 -25.03 12.85
C ASN A 249 -17.30 -24.92 11.67
N VAL A 250 -16.46 -23.90 11.62
CA VAL A 250 -15.50 -23.71 10.53
C VAL A 250 -14.37 -24.74 10.64
N SER A 251 -14.11 -25.46 9.56
CA SER A 251 -13.02 -26.43 9.45
C SER A 251 -11.83 -25.84 8.69
N PHE A 252 -10.62 -26.29 9.00
CA PHE A 252 -9.38 -25.69 8.49
C PHE A 252 -8.40 -26.69 7.86
N ASP A 253 -7.80 -26.28 6.74
CA ASP A 253 -6.55 -26.85 6.20
C ASP A 253 -5.36 -26.13 6.84
N GLN A 254 -4.37 -26.87 7.34
CA GLN A 254 -3.20 -26.31 8.01
C GLN A 254 -1.91 -26.48 7.20
N ILE A 255 -1.05 -25.44 7.24
CA ILE A 255 0.36 -25.53 6.84
C ILE A 255 1.21 -25.52 8.11
N GLY A 256 2.18 -26.43 8.19
CA GLY A 256 3.10 -26.52 9.32
C GLY A 256 2.42 -27.01 10.60
N ILE A 257 2.89 -26.53 11.74
CA ILE A 257 2.48 -26.99 13.07
C ILE A 257 1.67 -25.93 13.83
N GLU A 258 0.98 -26.37 14.88
CA GLU A 258 0.46 -25.45 15.90
C GLU A 258 1.61 -25.04 16.84
N ASN A 259 1.80 -23.74 17.03
CA ASN A 259 2.78 -23.23 17.98
C ASN A 259 2.13 -23.11 19.36
N ALA A 260 2.58 -23.92 20.32
CA ALA A 260 2.03 -23.96 21.67
C ALA A 260 2.33 -22.68 22.49
N THR A 261 3.46 -22.01 22.23
CA THR A 261 3.86 -20.79 22.95
C THR A 261 2.99 -19.60 22.56
N TRP A 262 2.77 -19.41 21.26
CA TRP A 262 1.95 -18.33 20.74
C TRP A 262 0.46 -18.66 20.70
N LYS A 263 0.11 -19.93 20.97
CA LYS A 263 -1.23 -20.49 20.80
C LYS A 263 -1.80 -20.12 19.44
N ALA A 264 -1.02 -20.39 18.39
CA ALA A 264 -1.35 -19.96 17.04
C ALA A 264 -1.02 -21.02 16.00
N LYS A 265 -1.77 -20.99 14.89
CA LYS A 265 -1.62 -21.89 13.75
C LYS A 265 -1.87 -21.16 12.44
N TYR A 266 -1.30 -21.67 11.36
CA TYR A 266 -1.41 -21.06 10.04
C TYR A 266 -2.31 -21.90 9.14
N VAL A 267 -3.50 -21.37 8.87
CA VAL A 267 -4.61 -22.15 8.32
C VAL A 267 -5.45 -21.35 7.33
N ARG A 268 -6.16 -22.05 6.45
CA ARG A 268 -7.28 -21.52 5.67
C ARG A 268 -8.51 -22.40 5.88
N ARG A 269 -9.70 -21.90 5.55
CA ARG A 269 -10.94 -22.68 5.64
C ARG A 269 -10.92 -23.85 4.65
N THR A 270 -11.58 -24.97 4.97
CA THR A 270 -11.69 -26.12 4.03
C THR A 270 -12.63 -25.86 2.86
N ASP A 271 -13.58 -24.93 3.01
CA ASP A 271 -14.51 -24.47 1.98
C ASP A 271 -13.97 -23.27 1.17
N TRP A 272 -12.67 -22.99 1.26
CA TRP A 272 -12.01 -21.86 0.60
C TRP A 272 -12.31 -21.72 -0.89
N LYS A 273 -12.55 -22.84 -1.60
CA LYS A 273 -12.88 -22.81 -3.04
C LYS A 273 -14.17 -22.05 -3.32
N SER A 274 -15.18 -22.17 -2.46
CA SER A 274 -16.44 -21.43 -2.62
C SER A 274 -16.22 -19.92 -2.52
N TYR A 275 -15.38 -19.50 -1.59
CA TYR A 275 -14.98 -18.09 -1.45
C TYR A 275 -14.11 -17.62 -2.62
N MET A 276 -13.27 -18.49 -3.17
CA MET A 276 -12.49 -18.16 -4.35
C MET A 276 -13.37 -18.00 -5.61
N GLU A 277 -14.45 -18.78 -5.74
CA GLU A 277 -15.46 -18.56 -6.78
C GLU A 277 -16.19 -17.22 -6.60
N ILE A 278 -16.56 -16.85 -5.37
CA ILE A 278 -17.14 -15.52 -5.09
C ILE A 278 -16.13 -14.43 -5.49
N ALA A 279 -14.85 -14.58 -5.10
CA ALA A 279 -13.82 -13.63 -5.47
C ALA A 279 -13.72 -13.47 -7.00
N LYS A 280 -13.62 -14.59 -7.71
CA LYS A 280 -13.61 -14.64 -9.18
C LYS A 280 -14.83 -13.94 -9.80
N GLU A 281 -16.04 -14.24 -9.32
CA GLU A 281 -17.28 -13.65 -9.83
C GLU A 281 -17.26 -12.12 -9.73
N TYR A 282 -16.89 -11.61 -8.55
CA TYR A 282 -16.92 -10.17 -8.31
C TYR A 282 -15.78 -9.43 -9.00
N TYR A 283 -14.60 -10.02 -9.12
CA TYR A 283 -13.57 -9.45 -9.96
C TYR A 283 -13.93 -9.48 -11.45
N LEU A 284 -14.68 -10.49 -11.92
CA LEU A 284 -15.25 -10.49 -13.27
C LEU A 284 -16.25 -9.34 -13.47
N LYS A 285 -17.11 -9.06 -12.48
CA LYS A 285 -18.02 -7.90 -12.52
C LYS A 285 -17.26 -6.58 -12.67
N VAL A 286 -16.12 -6.43 -11.99
CA VAL A 286 -15.26 -5.25 -12.11
C VAL A 286 -14.72 -5.11 -13.54
N VAL A 287 -14.03 -6.12 -14.06
CA VAL A 287 -13.37 -6.01 -15.38
C VAL A 287 -14.37 -5.94 -16.54
N ASN A 288 -15.57 -6.51 -16.40
CA ASN A 288 -16.62 -6.47 -17.41
C ASN A 288 -17.47 -5.18 -17.35
N ASN A 289 -17.53 -4.51 -16.20
CA ASN A 289 -18.26 -3.26 -16.02
C ASN A 289 -17.46 -2.27 -15.14
N PRO A 290 -16.30 -1.80 -15.60
CA PRO A 290 -15.37 -1.06 -14.73
C PRO A 290 -15.79 0.39 -14.46
N GLY A 291 -16.84 0.89 -15.12
CA GLY A 291 -17.10 2.34 -15.16
C GLY A 291 -16.00 3.05 -15.95
N SER A 292 -15.45 4.13 -15.41
CA SER A 292 -14.35 4.87 -16.05
C SER A 292 -12.95 4.26 -15.86
N ALA A 293 -12.79 3.25 -14.98
CA ALA A 293 -11.50 2.61 -14.72
C ALA A 293 -11.05 1.73 -15.89
N ARG A 294 -9.76 1.70 -16.19
CA ARG A 294 -9.16 0.81 -17.21
C ARG A 294 -7.69 0.54 -16.94
N LEU A 295 -7.19 -0.59 -17.43
CA LEU A 295 -5.76 -0.81 -17.51
C LEU A 295 -5.15 0.20 -18.50
N ILE A 296 -4.12 0.92 -18.11
CA ILE A 296 -3.41 1.85 -19.01
C ILE A 296 -2.49 1.02 -19.91
N GLU A 297 -2.84 0.85 -21.17
CA GLU A 297 -2.10 -0.03 -22.11
C GLU A 297 -1.14 0.72 -23.04
N SER A 298 -1.18 2.06 -23.03
CA SER A 298 -0.31 2.93 -23.82
C SER A 298 0.11 4.16 -23.01
N ASP A 299 1.21 4.79 -23.44
CA ASP A 299 1.72 6.03 -22.86
C ASP A 299 1.59 7.14 -23.91
N GLU A 300 0.70 8.09 -23.65
CA GLU A 300 0.26 9.12 -24.60
C GLU A 300 1.16 10.36 -24.62
N ARG A 301 2.20 10.42 -23.78
CA ARG A 301 3.07 11.61 -23.63
C ARG A 301 4.05 11.82 -24.81
N GLY A 302 4.18 10.85 -25.71
CA GLY A 302 4.95 10.99 -26.94
C GLY A 302 6.40 10.50 -26.85
N ALA A 303 7.31 11.13 -27.61
CA ALA A 303 8.68 10.65 -27.76
C ALA A 303 9.43 10.54 -26.41
N GLY A 304 10.10 9.42 -26.18
CA GLY A 304 10.77 9.12 -24.90
C GLY A 304 9.87 8.47 -23.85
N PHE A 305 8.55 8.45 -24.07
CA PHE A 305 7.56 7.88 -23.16
C PHE A 305 6.84 6.71 -23.84
N ASN A 306 7.21 5.48 -23.46
CA ASN A 306 6.56 4.24 -23.93
C ASN A 306 6.36 3.26 -22.76
N ASN A 307 6.02 3.81 -21.59
CA ASN A 307 5.89 3.05 -20.36
C ASN A 307 4.51 3.27 -19.75
N PRO A 308 3.51 2.49 -20.16
CA PRO A 308 2.16 2.67 -19.64
C PRO A 308 2.13 2.41 -18.12
N PHE A 309 3.07 1.60 -17.58
CA PHE A 309 3.17 1.32 -16.15
C PHE A 309 3.60 2.56 -15.38
N GLN A 310 4.62 3.27 -15.87
CA GLN A 310 4.98 4.57 -15.29
C GLN A 310 3.86 5.60 -15.44
N ARG A 311 3.13 5.58 -16.56
CA ARG A 311 2.06 6.56 -16.82
C ARG A 311 1.00 6.55 -15.74
N ASN A 312 0.65 5.40 -15.16
CA ASN A 312 -0.24 5.31 -14.00
C ASN A 312 0.20 6.23 -12.85
N PHE A 313 1.46 6.15 -12.45
CA PHE A 313 1.99 6.95 -11.35
C PHE A 313 2.22 8.41 -11.75
N GLN A 314 2.37 8.70 -13.05
CA GLN A 314 2.45 10.08 -13.52
C GLN A 314 1.14 10.83 -13.27
N TYR A 315 -0.04 10.22 -13.46
CA TYR A 315 -1.32 10.87 -13.14
C TYR A 315 -1.35 11.37 -11.68
N LEU A 316 -0.89 10.55 -10.74
CA LEU A 316 -0.82 10.92 -9.32
C LEU A 316 0.12 12.12 -9.07
N MET A 317 1.25 12.19 -9.78
CA MET A 317 2.21 13.31 -9.70
C MET A 317 1.77 14.54 -10.51
N ASP A 318 0.83 14.38 -11.43
CA ASP A 318 0.13 15.46 -12.12
C ASP A 318 -1.04 16.00 -11.26
N LEU A 319 -1.26 15.43 -10.06
CA LEU A 319 -2.39 15.71 -9.16
C LEU A 319 -3.74 15.39 -9.81
N GLU A 320 -3.77 14.34 -10.61
CA GLU A 320 -4.96 13.81 -11.27
C GLU A 320 -5.27 12.39 -10.78
N VAL A 321 -6.56 12.05 -10.74
CA VAL A 321 -6.99 10.67 -10.49
C VAL A 321 -6.58 9.80 -11.66
N SER A 322 -5.81 8.73 -11.39
CA SER A 322 -5.38 7.82 -12.45
C SER A 322 -6.57 7.10 -13.07
N PRO A 323 -6.63 6.99 -14.42
CA PRO A 323 -7.63 6.15 -15.10
C PRO A 323 -7.58 4.67 -14.72
N GLU A 324 -6.49 4.24 -14.07
CA GLU A 324 -6.36 2.87 -13.57
C GLU A 324 -6.95 2.67 -12.16
N SER A 325 -7.21 3.76 -11.44
CA SER A 325 -7.68 3.71 -10.07
C SER A 325 -9.13 3.27 -9.97
N LEU A 326 -9.37 2.36 -9.02
CA LEU A 326 -10.70 2.05 -8.53
C LEU A 326 -10.97 2.76 -7.21
N TYR A 327 -9.93 3.00 -6.43
CA TYR A 327 -9.98 3.86 -5.25
C TYR A 327 -8.64 4.54 -4.97
N GLU A 328 -8.71 5.84 -4.69
CA GLU A 328 -7.60 6.67 -4.20
C GLU A 328 -8.03 7.42 -2.93
N SER A 329 -7.16 7.53 -1.93
CA SER A 329 -7.36 8.53 -0.88
C SER A 329 -6.90 9.88 -1.40
N GLY A 330 -7.81 10.86 -1.37
CA GLY A 330 -7.57 12.23 -1.84
C GLY A 330 -6.68 13.04 -0.90
N TYR A 331 -5.66 13.71 -1.43
CA TYR A 331 -4.80 14.63 -0.68
C TYR A 331 -4.74 16.00 -1.35
N THR A 332 -4.56 17.05 -0.54
CA THR A 332 -4.43 18.43 -1.03
C THR A 332 -2.98 18.89 -0.91
N GLN A 333 -2.44 19.47 -1.97
CA GLN A 333 -1.09 20.06 -1.96
C GLN A 333 -1.01 21.17 -0.90
N GLY A 334 0.12 21.25 -0.19
CA GLY A 334 0.27 22.16 0.96
C GLY A 334 -0.30 21.63 2.29
N PHE A 335 -1.01 20.50 2.28
CA PHE A 335 -1.46 19.77 3.47
C PHE A 335 -0.74 18.42 3.60
N ASN A 336 -0.88 17.76 4.75
CA ASN A 336 -0.04 16.61 5.14
C ASN A 336 -0.22 15.36 4.24
N SER A 337 0.58 15.21 3.20
CA SER A 337 0.57 14.09 2.24
C SER A 337 1.91 13.34 2.28
N ASP A 338 1.89 12.17 2.90
CA ASP A 338 3.10 11.40 3.21
C ASP A 338 3.59 10.48 2.09
N PHE A 339 2.82 10.31 1.00
CA PHE A 339 3.05 9.31 -0.05
C PHE A 339 4.42 9.42 -0.71
N PRO A 340 4.71 10.46 -1.52
CA PRO A 340 6.05 10.65 -2.05
C PRO A 340 7.11 10.67 -0.96
N TYR A 341 6.88 11.38 0.16
CA TYR A 341 7.86 11.50 1.25
C TYR A 341 8.33 10.14 1.80
N SER A 342 7.41 9.18 1.92
CA SER A 342 7.68 7.89 2.56
C SER A 342 8.02 6.81 1.54
N PHE A 343 7.42 6.86 0.34
CA PHE A 343 7.46 5.76 -0.63
C PHE A 343 7.85 6.22 -2.04
N GLY A 344 8.46 7.40 -2.15
CA GLY A 344 9.03 7.92 -3.38
C GLY A 344 10.55 7.96 -3.37
N ARG A 345 11.10 8.53 -4.46
CA ARG A 345 12.54 8.69 -4.63
C ARG A 345 13.11 9.57 -3.51
N PRO A 346 14.08 9.07 -2.72
CA PRO A 346 14.58 9.80 -1.55
C PRO A 346 15.25 11.13 -1.90
N SER A 347 15.22 12.06 -0.94
CA SER A 347 15.85 13.38 -1.06
C SER A 347 16.54 13.79 0.23
N GLY A 348 17.80 14.21 0.07
CA GLY A 348 18.65 14.79 1.10
C GLY A 348 18.32 16.22 1.50
N GLY A 349 17.30 16.80 0.88
CA GLY A 349 16.95 18.20 1.07
C GLY A 349 16.61 18.57 2.51
N PRO A 350 16.59 19.89 2.78
CA PRO A 350 16.02 20.40 4.02
C PRO A 350 14.52 20.06 4.11
N GLY A 351 13.94 20.13 5.31
CA GLY A 351 12.49 19.90 5.48
C GLY A 351 11.59 20.95 4.81
N SER A 352 12.17 22.03 4.28
CA SER A 352 11.48 23.14 3.63
C SER A 352 12.42 23.86 2.68
N ASN A 353 11.90 24.44 1.60
CA ASN A 353 12.66 25.19 0.58
C ASN A 353 13.81 24.36 -0.02
N GLY A 354 13.50 23.12 -0.40
CA GLY A 354 14.44 22.19 -1.02
C GLY A 354 14.03 21.84 -2.44
N TYR A 355 15.00 21.39 -3.24
CA TYR A 355 14.82 21.03 -4.65
C TYR A 355 15.15 19.53 -4.86
N PRO A 356 14.28 18.59 -4.44
CA PRO A 356 13.05 18.79 -3.66
C PRO A 356 13.35 18.84 -2.15
N ALA A 357 12.32 19.09 -1.34
CA ALA A 357 12.41 19.00 0.12
C ALA A 357 12.81 17.57 0.56
N LYS A 358 13.09 17.40 1.86
CA LYS A 358 13.44 16.11 2.44
C LYS A 358 12.40 15.07 2.06
N ASN A 359 12.87 13.94 1.55
CA ASN A 359 12.07 12.76 1.28
C ASN A 359 12.79 11.56 1.89
N TYR A 360 12.11 10.88 2.82
CA TYR A 360 12.72 9.86 3.65
C TYR A 360 12.96 8.55 2.89
N GLY A 361 12.06 8.21 1.96
CA GLY A 361 12.12 6.99 1.16
C GLY A 361 12.25 5.76 2.06
N GLN A 362 11.25 5.46 2.87
CA GLN A 362 11.24 4.33 3.78
C GLN A 362 11.20 2.99 3.05
N ALA A 363 10.39 2.88 2.00
CA ALA A 363 10.27 1.64 1.25
C ALA A 363 11.54 1.41 0.43
N ARG A 364 12.32 0.41 0.85
CA ARG A 364 13.52 -0.05 0.14
C ARG A 364 13.23 -1.30 -0.64
N ILE A 365 14.05 -1.49 -1.66
CA ILE A 365 13.97 -2.61 -2.58
C ILE A 365 15.20 -3.47 -2.41
N TYR A 366 14.99 -4.77 -2.21
CA TYR A 366 16.10 -5.72 -2.17
C TYR A 366 16.85 -5.72 -3.51
N ALA A 367 18.19 -5.64 -3.45
CA ALA A 367 19.03 -5.71 -4.63
C ALA A 367 18.80 -7.03 -5.40
N SER A 368 18.61 -8.14 -4.68
CA SER A 368 18.27 -9.43 -5.29
C SER A 368 16.96 -9.41 -6.08
N PHE A 369 15.97 -8.61 -5.68
CA PHE A 369 14.74 -8.43 -6.44
C PHE A 369 15.00 -7.57 -7.70
N TYR A 370 15.63 -6.41 -7.53
CA TYR A 370 15.89 -5.47 -8.62
C TYR A 370 16.75 -6.05 -9.75
N TYR A 371 17.83 -6.75 -9.38
CA TYR A 371 18.76 -7.36 -10.32
C TYR A 371 18.34 -8.76 -10.75
N GLY A 372 17.50 -9.44 -9.97
CA GLY A 372 17.30 -10.87 -10.11
C GLY A 372 15.93 -11.31 -10.60
N ASP A 373 14.89 -10.49 -10.46
CA ASP A 373 13.51 -10.89 -10.79
C ASP A 373 12.97 -10.16 -12.03
N PHE A 374 13.39 -8.91 -12.25
CA PHE A 374 13.05 -8.19 -13.49
C PHE A 374 13.92 -8.66 -14.65
N MET A 375 13.29 -9.10 -15.74
CA MET A 375 14.04 -9.33 -16.99
C MET A 375 14.67 -8.01 -17.46
N PRO A 376 15.84 -8.02 -18.13
CA PRO A 376 16.55 -6.79 -18.50
C PRO A 376 15.71 -5.75 -19.26
N ASN A 377 14.74 -6.20 -20.06
CA ASN A 377 13.83 -5.37 -20.86
C ASN A 377 12.46 -5.14 -20.21
N ASP A 378 12.23 -5.63 -18.98
CA ASP A 378 10.98 -5.35 -18.26
C ASP A 378 10.95 -3.86 -17.90
N LYS A 379 10.02 -3.13 -18.54
CA LYS A 379 9.88 -1.68 -18.43
C LYS A 379 9.57 -1.22 -17.00
N ARG A 380 9.15 -2.11 -16.11
CA ARG A 380 8.78 -1.78 -14.73
C ARG A 380 10.00 -1.61 -13.83
N ARG A 381 11.13 -2.28 -14.11
CA ARG A 381 12.31 -2.29 -13.22
C ARG A 381 12.73 -0.88 -12.80
N ASP A 382 12.96 -0.03 -13.79
CA ASP A 382 13.49 1.33 -13.60
C ASP A 382 12.42 2.29 -13.02
N VAL A 383 11.14 1.93 -13.14
CA VAL A 383 10.01 2.67 -12.54
C VAL A 383 9.79 2.22 -11.10
N THR A 384 10.03 0.96 -10.78
CA THR A 384 9.81 0.40 -9.45
C THR A 384 10.88 0.86 -8.48
N ALA A 385 12.17 0.85 -8.88
CA ALA A 385 13.27 1.21 -7.99
C ALA A 385 14.27 2.19 -8.61
N CYS A 386 14.85 3.06 -7.78
CA CYS A 386 15.84 4.05 -8.17
C CYS A 386 17.23 3.67 -7.68
N VAL A 387 18.25 3.95 -8.49
CA VAL A 387 19.67 3.82 -8.14
C VAL A 387 20.31 5.15 -7.73
N THR A 388 19.60 6.26 -7.93
CA THR A 388 19.95 7.60 -7.45
C THR A 388 18.81 8.21 -6.64
N GLY A 389 19.15 9.02 -5.64
CA GLY A 389 18.23 9.94 -4.97
C GLY A 389 18.43 11.37 -5.45
N ASN A 390 17.74 12.32 -4.81
CA ASN A 390 18.01 13.75 -4.92
C ASN A 390 18.87 14.22 -3.75
N SER A 391 19.77 15.17 -3.98
CA SER A 391 20.52 15.86 -2.93
C SER A 391 19.69 16.93 -2.20
N GLY A 392 18.53 17.30 -2.75
CA GLY A 392 17.73 18.46 -2.34
C GLY A 392 18.29 19.81 -2.77
N LYS A 393 19.33 19.81 -3.60
CA LYS A 393 19.88 20.99 -4.29
C LYS A 393 19.84 20.80 -5.80
N ALA A 394 18.72 20.31 -6.32
CA ALA A 394 18.49 20.06 -7.75
C ALA A 394 19.63 19.26 -8.40
N SER A 395 20.12 18.21 -7.72
CA SER A 395 21.20 17.35 -8.21
C SER A 395 20.99 15.93 -7.74
N GLU A 396 21.32 14.97 -8.61
CA GLU A 396 21.32 13.54 -8.28
C GLU A 396 22.38 13.18 -7.24
N VAL A 397 22.20 12.05 -6.58
CA VAL A 397 23.19 11.42 -5.71
C VAL A 397 23.06 9.90 -5.81
N LEU A 398 24.17 9.17 -5.85
CA LEU A 398 24.15 7.71 -5.88
C LEU A 398 23.57 7.17 -4.57
N MET A 399 22.69 6.17 -4.65
CA MET A 399 22.21 5.47 -3.46
C MET A 399 23.32 4.70 -2.76
N ASN A 400 23.19 4.51 -1.45
CA ASN A 400 24.16 3.85 -0.62
C ASN A 400 23.49 2.69 0.15
N PHE A 401 24.02 1.47 0.02
CA PHE A 401 23.52 0.30 0.75
C PHE A 401 23.93 0.27 2.23
N ALA A 402 24.70 1.24 2.72
CA ALA A 402 24.87 1.41 4.16
C ALA A 402 23.50 1.70 4.79
N PRO A 403 23.15 1.05 5.91
CA PRO A 403 21.89 1.29 6.61
C PRO A 403 21.72 2.77 6.99
N GLY A 404 20.52 3.30 6.78
CA GLY A 404 20.21 4.71 7.04
C GLY A 404 19.05 5.18 6.17
N SER A 405 18.58 6.41 6.39
CA SER A 405 17.49 7.00 5.61
C SER A 405 17.98 7.84 4.42
N ARG A 406 17.03 8.32 3.60
CA ARG A 406 17.30 9.17 2.44
C ARG A 406 18.18 8.47 1.42
N GLU A 407 19.41 8.95 1.18
CA GLU A 407 20.35 8.40 0.20
C GLU A 407 20.99 7.08 0.67
N LYS A 408 20.81 6.75 1.96
CA LYS A 408 21.24 5.49 2.58
C LYS A 408 20.08 4.48 2.62
N GLY A 409 20.38 3.22 2.93
CA GLY A 409 19.41 2.12 3.04
C GLY A 409 19.20 1.31 1.76
N GLY A 410 20.02 1.53 0.74
CA GLY A 410 19.95 0.81 -0.53
C GLY A 410 18.91 1.38 -1.50
N LEU A 411 18.54 0.58 -2.51
CA LEU A 411 17.58 0.97 -3.54
C LEU A 411 16.26 1.37 -2.91
N ALA A 412 15.64 2.43 -3.43
CA ALA A 412 14.36 2.93 -2.94
C ALA A 412 13.31 2.94 -4.05
N MET A 413 12.05 3.12 -3.68
CA MET A 413 10.95 3.22 -4.62
C MET A 413 11.12 4.39 -5.60
N ASN A 414 10.80 4.13 -6.88
CA ASN A 414 10.83 5.14 -7.94
C ASN A 414 9.45 5.33 -8.59
N LYS A 415 8.37 4.79 -8.03
CA LYS A 415 7.02 4.99 -8.61
C LYS A 415 6.61 6.47 -8.51
N LEU A 416 6.91 7.08 -7.36
CA LEU A 416 6.70 8.51 -7.08
C LEU A 416 8.03 9.24 -6.96
N ASP A 417 8.16 10.42 -7.54
CA ASP A 417 9.36 11.27 -7.44
C ASP A 417 8.93 12.74 -7.54
N GLU A 418 9.24 13.51 -6.51
CA GLU A 418 8.88 14.93 -6.46
C GLU A 418 9.52 15.74 -7.59
N ALA A 419 10.64 15.29 -8.17
CA ALA A 419 11.23 15.93 -9.34
C ALA A 419 10.43 15.71 -10.64
N ARG A 420 9.50 14.75 -10.68
CA ARG A 420 8.62 14.43 -11.84
C ARG A 420 7.28 15.16 -11.82
N PHE A 421 7.00 15.92 -10.76
CA PHE A 421 5.80 16.75 -10.70
C PHE A 421 5.94 17.87 -11.73
N LYS A 422 4.83 18.20 -12.39
CA LYS A 422 4.78 19.37 -13.28
C LYS A 422 5.14 20.65 -12.51
N ASP A 423 4.63 20.76 -11.29
CA ASP A 423 4.87 21.87 -10.37
C ASP A 423 5.30 21.29 -8.98
N PRO A 424 6.59 20.96 -8.78
CA PRO A 424 7.08 20.37 -7.53
C PRO A 424 6.84 21.28 -6.32
N TYR A 425 6.31 20.72 -5.23
CA TYR A 425 6.07 21.49 -4.01
C TYR A 425 7.34 21.59 -3.13
N GLU A 426 8.10 22.66 -3.32
CA GLU A 426 9.41 22.85 -2.69
C GLU A 426 9.36 23.43 -1.26
N ALA A 427 8.23 24.03 -0.90
CA ALA A 427 8.10 24.82 0.33
C ALA A 427 8.21 23.96 1.60
N ARG A 428 7.74 22.70 1.58
CA ARG A 428 7.77 21.81 2.74
C ARG A 428 7.65 20.34 2.34
N GLN A 429 8.40 19.47 3.02
CA GLN A 429 8.23 18.02 2.95
C GLN A 429 6.81 17.60 3.37
N ARG A 430 6.35 16.42 2.91
CA ARG A 430 5.03 15.84 3.26
C ARG A 430 3.85 16.72 2.82
N GLN A 431 4.01 17.49 1.75
CA GLN A 431 2.98 18.41 1.27
C GLN A 431 2.80 18.39 -0.26
N SER A 432 3.17 17.27 -0.89
CA SER A 432 3.11 17.09 -2.35
C SER A 432 1.70 17.21 -2.94
N GLY A 433 0.67 16.82 -2.18
CA GLY A 433 -0.72 16.69 -2.65
C GLY A 433 -1.01 15.41 -3.43
N CYS A 434 -0.02 14.53 -3.60
CA CYS A 434 -0.19 13.27 -4.33
C CYS A 434 -1.18 12.34 -3.61
N ASN A 435 -2.16 11.85 -4.35
CA ASN A 435 -3.12 10.87 -3.87
C ASN A 435 -2.46 9.53 -3.50
N TRP A 436 -3.08 8.79 -2.58
CA TRP A 436 -2.78 7.38 -2.36
C TRP A 436 -3.66 6.52 -3.26
N GLN A 437 -3.12 5.94 -4.32
CA GLN A 437 -3.79 4.86 -5.07
C GLN A 437 -3.85 3.53 -4.29
N GLN A 438 -4.96 3.24 -3.62
CA GLN A 438 -5.10 2.04 -2.79
C GLN A 438 -5.41 0.79 -3.61
N LEU A 439 -6.20 0.96 -4.68
CA LEU A 439 -6.64 -0.12 -5.55
C LEU A 439 -6.69 0.34 -7.00
N ARG A 440 -6.07 -0.44 -7.89
CA ARG A 440 -6.03 -0.18 -9.33
C ARG A 440 -6.35 -1.41 -10.16
N MET A 441 -6.68 -1.20 -11.43
CA MET A 441 -7.19 -2.23 -12.34
C MET A 441 -6.24 -3.42 -12.48
N ALA A 442 -4.91 -3.21 -12.55
CA ALA A 442 -3.98 -4.33 -12.66
C ALA A 442 -4.01 -5.24 -11.41
N ASP A 443 -4.20 -4.68 -10.21
CA ASP A 443 -4.31 -5.45 -8.97
C ASP A 443 -5.54 -6.37 -9.04
N VAL A 444 -6.71 -5.82 -9.43
CA VAL A 444 -7.94 -6.61 -9.62
C VAL A 444 -7.80 -7.66 -10.72
N MET A 445 -7.16 -7.34 -11.85
CA MET A 445 -6.94 -8.30 -12.94
C MET A 445 -6.05 -9.47 -12.50
N LEU A 446 -5.03 -9.22 -11.68
CA LEU A 446 -4.16 -10.28 -11.16
C LEU A 446 -4.81 -11.07 -10.02
N ASP A 447 -5.60 -10.42 -9.16
CA ASP A 447 -6.46 -11.12 -8.18
C ASP A 447 -7.48 -12.03 -8.88
N LEU A 448 -8.11 -11.55 -9.97
CA LEU A 448 -8.97 -12.35 -10.83
C LEU A 448 -8.22 -13.52 -11.47
N ALA A 449 -7.00 -13.29 -11.95
CA ALA A 449 -6.20 -14.35 -12.53
C ALA A 449 -5.92 -15.45 -11.50
N TYR A 450 -5.52 -15.07 -10.29
CA TYR A 450 -5.25 -16.02 -9.21
C TYR A 450 -6.51 -16.78 -8.81
N ALA A 451 -7.61 -16.07 -8.56
CA ALA A 451 -8.89 -16.67 -8.18
C ALA A 451 -9.37 -17.65 -9.25
N SER A 452 -9.27 -17.27 -10.53
CA SER A 452 -9.61 -18.15 -11.66
C SER A 452 -8.76 -19.42 -11.69
N ALA A 453 -7.43 -19.30 -11.55
CA ALA A 453 -6.54 -20.47 -11.55
C ALA A 453 -6.79 -21.38 -10.34
N ALA A 454 -6.98 -20.81 -9.14
CA ALA A 454 -7.23 -21.55 -7.91
C ALA A 454 -8.57 -22.30 -7.93
N SER A 455 -9.53 -21.75 -8.68
CA SER A 455 -10.84 -22.35 -9.02
C SER A 455 -10.81 -23.34 -10.18
N GLY A 456 -9.69 -23.46 -10.91
CA GLY A 456 -9.53 -24.38 -12.04
C GLY A 456 -9.87 -23.79 -13.42
N ASP A 457 -10.21 -22.50 -13.50
CA ASP A 457 -10.38 -21.77 -14.77
C ASP A 457 -9.05 -21.14 -15.22
N GLU A 458 -8.17 -22.00 -15.75
CA GLU A 458 -6.86 -21.55 -16.24
C GLU A 458 -6.96 -20.65 -17.48
N SER A 459 -8.06 -20.73 -18.26
CA SER A 459 -8.22 -19.92 -19.47
C SER A 459 -8.40 -18.44 -19.13
N THR A 460 -9.31 -18.14 -18.19
CA THR A 460 -9.49 -16.79 -17.65
C THR A 460 -8.22 -16.32 -16.96
N ALA A 461 -7.57 -17.18 -16.18
CA ALA A 461 -6.32 -16.86 -15.50
C ALA A 461 -5.21 -16.42 -16.46
N LYS A 462 -4.94 -17.22 -17.50
CA LYS A 462 -3.93 -16.91 -18.51
C LYS A 462 -4.27 -15.64 -19.29
N THR A 463 -5.55 -15.38 -19.54
CA THR A 463 -6.01 -14.16 -20.23
C THR A 463 -5.59 -12.91 -19.48
N TYR A 464 -5.93 -12.80 -18.20
CA TYR A 464 -5.61 -11.62 -17.40
C TYR A 464 -4.13 -11.52 -17.02
N LEU A 465 -3.45 -12.66 -16.80
CA LEU A 465 -2.00 -12.68 -16.61
C LEU A 465 -1.27 -12.12 -17.84
N LYS A 466 -1.63 -12.58 -19.06
CA LYS A 466 -1.05 -12.04 -20.30
C LYS A 466 -1.35 -10.55 -20.45
N LYS A 467 -2.58 -10.12 -20.15
CA LYS A 467 -2.99 -8.72 -20.31
C LYS A 467 -2.13 -7.76 -19.49
N VAL A 468 -1.95 -8.03 -18.20
CA VAL A 468 -1.12 -7.18 -17.33
C VAL A 468 0.35 -7.26 -17.75
N ARG A 469 0.87 -8.47 -17.97
CA ARG A 469 2.27 -8.69 -18.30
C ARG A 469 2.66 -8.08 -19.66
N SER A 470 1.77 -8.08 -20.66
CA SER A 470 2.01 -7.47 -21.98
C SER A 470 2.42 -6.01 -21.92
N ARG A 471 1.86 -5.23 -20.99
CA ARG A 471 2.19 -3.81 -20.83
C ARG A 471 3.65 -3.58 -20.45
N ALA A 472 4.26 -4.53 -19.75
CA ALA A 472 5.64 -4.42 -19.25
C ALA A 472 6.71 -4.65 -20.34
N PHE A 473 6.34 -5.16 -21.51
CA PHE A 473 7.28 -5.57 -22.57
C PHE A 473 6.97 -4.89 -23.92
N SER A 474 8.00 -4.71 -24.75
CA SER A 474 7.81 -4.26 -26.14
C SER A 474 7.11 -5.35 -26.96
N ALA A 475 6.51 -4.98 -28.10
CA ALA A 475 5.81 -5.95 -28.95
C ALA A 475 6.71 -7.11 -29.40
N ALA A 476 8.01 -6.85 -29.62
CA ALA A 476 9.00 -7.87 -29.97
C ALA A 476 9.24 -8.87 -28.83
N ASP A 477 9.29 -8.36 -27.59
CA ASP A 477 9.59 -9.14 -26.39
C ASP A 477 8.38 -9.96 -25.87
N GLN A 478 7.16 -9.58 -26.25
CA GLN A 478 5.93 -10.27 -25.80
C GLN A 478 5.87 -11.74 -26.21
N ALA A 479 6.42 -12.12 -27.37
CA ALA A 479 6.41 -13.52 -27.81
C ALA A 479 7.08 -14.45 -26.78
N THR A 480 8.25 -14.05 -26.28
CA THR A 480 9.06 -14.81 -25.32
C THR A 480 8.58 -14.59 -23.90
N PHE A 481 8.54 -13.33 -23.46
CA PHE A 481 8.36 -13.01 -22.05
C PHE A 481 6.91 -13.00 -21.62
N VAL A 482 5.94 -13.04 -22.54
CA VAL A 482 4.50 -13.05 -22.22
C VAL A 482 3.84 -14.33 -22.72
N THR A 483 3.75 -14.52 -24.04
CA THR A 483 2.98 -15.63 -24.62
C THR A 483 3.59 -16.98 -24.26
N ALA A 484 4.86 -17.22 -24.63
CA ALA A 484 5.53 -18.49 -24.34
C ALA A 484 5.65 -18.74 -22.82
N TYR A 485 5.96 -17.69 -22.05
CA TYR A 485 6.03 -17.78 -20.59
C TYR A 485 4.70 -18.24 -19.97
N VAL A 486 3.57 -17.61 -20.32
CA VAL A 486 2.26 -17.91 -19.71
C VAL A 486 1.67 -19.22 -20.23
N ASP A 487 1.81 -19.51 -21.53
CA ASP A 487 1.25 -20.73 -22.11
C ASP A 487 1.91 -22.00 -21.57
N GLY A 488 3.19 -21.90 -21.18
CA GLY A 488 3.94 -22.98 -20.53
C GLY A 488 3.60 -23.22 -19.05
N LYS A 489 2.62 -22.52 -18.46
CA LYS A 489 2.21 -22.70 -17.05
C LYS A 489 0.86 -23.38 -16.93
N SER A 490 0.68 -24.19 -15.89
CA SER A 490 -0.59 -24.81 -15.50
C SER A 490 -0.53 -25.22 -14.02
N GLY A 491 -1.68 -25.47 -13.40
CA GLY A 491 -1.79 -25.88 -11.99
C GLY A 491 -1.03 -24.95 -11.05
N GLN A 492 -0.25 -25.51 -10.14
CA GLN A 492 0.55 -24.75 -9.19
C GLN A 492 1.55 -23.80 -9.87
N ALA A 493 2.14 -24.20 -11.00
CA ALA A 493 3.08 -23.35 -11.73
C ALA A 493 2.41 -22.10 -12.33
N LEU A 494 1.11 -22.14 -12.62
CA LEU A 494 0.34 -20.96 -13.03
C LEU A 494 0.04 -20.05 -11.84
N LEU A 495 -0.34 -20.62 -10.69
CA LEU A 495 -0.54 -19.85 -9.45
C LEU A 495 0.75 -19.13 -9.02
N ASP A 496 1.89 -19.82 -9.06
CA ASP A 496 3.19 -19.24 -8.73
C ASP A 496 3.60 -18.16 -9.75
N ALA A 497 3.29 -18.34 -11.04
CA ALA A 497 3.54 -17.32 -12.06
C ALA A 497 2.68 -16.07 -11.86
N ILE A 498 1.42 -16.21 -11.43
CA ILE A 498 0.54 -15.07 -11.11
C ILE A 498 1.03 -14.36 -9.86
N ALA A 499 1.41 -15.10 -8.81
CA ALA A 499 1.99 -14.53 -7.59
C ALA A 499 3.29 -13.77 -7.87
N PHE A 500 4.13 -14.29 -8.77
CA PHE A 500 5.33 -13.61 -9.23
C PHE A 500 5.01 -12.35 -10.04
N GLU A 501 4.02 -12.39 -10.93
CA GLU A 501 3.58 -11.20 -11.66
C GLU A 501 3.07 -10.10 -10.72
N ARG A 502 2.30 -10.47 -9.69
CA ARG A 502 1.84 -9.54 -8.65
C ARG A 502 3.00 -8.88 -7.92
N LYS A 503 4.05 -9.64 -7.58
CA LYS A 503 5.29 -9.11 -7.00
C LYS A 503 5.92 -8.05 -7.92
N LEU A 504 6.07 -8.34 -9.21
CA LEU A 504 6.69 -7.41 -10.18
C LEU A 504 5.85 -6.14 -10.40
N GLU A 505 4.54 -6.31 -10.50
CA GLU A 505 3.58 -5.25 -10.79
C GLU A 505 3.35 -4.33 -9.59
N LEU A 506 3.19 -4.90 -8.40
CA LEU A 506 2.68 -4.22 -7.20
C LEU A 506 3.77 -3.93 -6.16
N ALA A 507 5.05 -4.12 -6.49
CA ALA A 507 6.15 -3.82 -5.57
C ALA A 507 6.08 -2.38 -5.05
N GLY A 508 6.19 -2.21 -3.73
CA GLY A 508 6.06 -0.92 -3.03
C GLY A 508 4.63 -0.37 -2.91
N GLU A 509 3.60 -1.13 -3.32
CA GLU A 509 2.18 -0.77 -3.18
C GLU A 509 1.50 -1.49 -1.98
N GLY A 510 2.30 -2.10 -1.09
CA GLY A 510 1.84 -2.71 0.16
C GLY A 510 1.04 -4.00 -0.03
N LYS A 511 1.25 -4.72 -1.14
CA LYS A 511 0.49 -5.93 -1.50
C LYS A 511 1.28 -7.22 -1.29
N THR A 512 2.58 -7.22 -1.60
CA THR A 512 3.40 -8.44 -1.68
C THR A 512 3.41 -9.25 -0.38
N ARG A 513 3.53 -8.59 0.78
CA ARG A 513 3.48 -9.26 2.09
C ARG A 513 2.18 -10.05 2.27
N TRP A 514 1.05 -9.42 1.94
CA TRP A 514 -0.26 -10.04 2.08
C TRP A 514 -0.49 -11.15 1.06
N ASP A 515 0.03 -11.02 -0.15
CA ASP A 515 0.02 -12.11 -1.13
C ASP A 515 0.82 -13.31 -0.61
N MET A 516 2.02 -13.09 -0.06
CA MET A 516 2.82 -14.14 0.59
C MET A 516 2.01 -14.85 1.69
N THR A 517 1.30 -14.08 2.51
CA THR A 517 0.46 -14.60 3.59
C THR A 517 -0.77 -15.35 3.06
N LEU A 518 -1.58 -14.77 2.19
CA LEU A 518 -2.84 -15.39 1.76
C LEU A 518 -2.60 -16.62 0.89
N TYR A 519 -1.49 -16.67 0.14
CA TYR A 519 -1.15 -17.81 -0.72
C TYR A 519 -0.51 -18.97 0.06
N GLY A 520 -0.26 -18.81 1.37
CA GLY A 520 0.41 -19.85 2.16
C GLY A 520 1.91 -19.96 1.88
N LYS A 521 2.53 -18.92 1.29
CA LYS A 521 3.89 -18.93 0.75
C LYS A 521 4.90 -18.11 1.55
N MET A 522 4.46 -17.40 2.59
CA MET A 522 5.33 -16.55 3.40
C MET A 522 6.56 -17.28 3.98
N PRO A 523 6.43 -18.44 4.66
CA PRO A 523 7.59 -19.18 5.15
C PRO A 523 8.62 -19.54 4.07
N GLU A 524 8.14 -20.08 2.95
CA GLU A 524 8.97 -20.50 1.81
C GLU A 524 9.69 -19.31 1.17
N ARG A 525 8.98 -18.21 0.90
CA ARG A 525 9.55 -17.02 0.25
C ARG A 525 10.55 -16.28 1.13
N ILE A 526 10.36 -16.28 2.46
CA ILE A 526 11.36 -15.75 3.40
C ILE A 526 12.68 -16.52 3.29
N LYS A 527 12.61 -17.86 3.28
CA LYS A 527 13.80 -18.72 3.14
C LYS A 527 14.51 -18.48 1.80
N GLN A 528 13.75 -18.47 0.70
CA GLN A 528 14.28 -18.23 -0.65
C GLN A 528 14.98 -16.87 -0.77
N LEU A 529 14.37 -15.80 -0.22
CA LEU A 529 14.99 -14.49 -0.18
C LEU A 529 16.33 -14.51 0.57
N ARG A 530 16.34 -15.10 1.77
CA ARG A 530 17.55 -15.18 2.62
C ARG A 530 18.69 -15.90 1.91
N ASP A 531 18.40 -17.04 1.28
CA ASP A 531 19.38 -17.80 0.51
C ASP A 531 19.94 -16.98 -0.65
N ARG A 532 19.06 -16.36 -1.44
CA ARG A 532 19.45 -15.53 -2.59
C ARG A 532 20.33 -14.35 -2.16
N GLN A 533 20.04 -13.75 -1.01
CA GLN A 533 20.81 -12.64 -0.47
C GLN A 533 22.17 -13.09 0.06
N ILE A 534 22.26 -14.26 0.69
CA ILE A 534 23.52 -14.89 1.11
C ILE A 534 24.41 -15.19 -0.12
N ASP A 535 23.83 -15.73 -1.19
CA ASP A 535 24.57 -15.99 -2.43
C ASP A 535 25.13 -14.71 -3.05
N MET A 536 24.30 -13.67 -3.13
CA MET A 536 24.73 -12.35 -3.60
C MET A 536 25.85 -11.77 -2.73
N PHE A 537 25.69 -11.81 -1.40
CA PHE A 537 26.70 -11.36 -0.46
C PHE A 537 28.03 -12.10 -0.64
N ASN A 538 27.99 -13.43 -0.76
CA ASN A 538 29.18 -14.25 -0.96
C ASN A 538 29.89 -13.93 -2.28
N GLY A 539 29.15 -13.70 -3.37
CA GLY A 539 29.73 -13.25 -4.63
C GLY A 539 30.44 -11.90 -4.50
N LEU A 540 29.76 -10.91 -3.91
CA LEU A 540 30.33 -9.58 -3.65
C LEU A 540 31.59 -9.64 -2.78
N LYS A 541 31.58 -10.46 -1.73
CA LYS A 541 32.70 -10.64 -0.79
C LYS A 541 33.90 -11.33 -1.43
N ASN A 542 33.67 -12.41 -2.17
CA ASN A 542 34.74 -13.28 -2.66
C ASN A 542 35.26 -12.86 -4.04
N ASN A 543 34.38 -12.40 -4.93
CA ASN A 543 34.72 -12.11 -6.33
C ASN A 543 34.70 -10.61 -6.64
N GLY A 544 34.10 -9.80 -5.78
CA GLY A 544 33.86 -8.39 -6.05
C GLY A 544 32.59 -8.10 -6.84
N TYR A 545 31.84 -9.13 -7.22
CA TYR A 545 30.58 -9.03 -7.98
C TYR A 545 29.74 -10.30 -7.83
N TYR A 546 28.47 -10.21 -8.17
CA TYR A 546 27.55 -11.34 -8.29
C TYR A 546 26.65 -11.17 -9.52
N THR A 547 26.55 -12.21 -10.33
CA THR A 547 25.70 -12.25 -11.53
C THR A 547 24.49 -13.12 -11.24
N PHE A 548 23.30 -12.53 -11.38
CA PHE A 548 22.05 -13.26 -11.17
C PHE A 548 21.79 -14.20 -12.35
N PRO A 549 21.66 -15.52 -12.12
CA PRO A 549 21.56 -16.50 -13.20
C PRO A 549 20.29 -16.34 -14.04
N GLU A 550 19.21 -15.79 -13.47
CA GLU A 550 17.92 -15.65 -14.13
C GLU A 550 17.89 -14.49 -15.15
N THR A 551 18.64 -13.42 -14.89
CA THR A 551 18.61 -12.19 -15.68
C THR A 551 19.93 -11.91 -16.41
N GLY A 552 21.03 -12.53 -15.97
CA GLY A 552 22.39 -12.21 -16.40
C GLY A 552 22.91 -10.85 -15.90
N MET A 553 22.11 -10.09 -15.14
CA MET A 553 22.56 -8.81 -14.60
C MET A 553 23.55 -9.00 -13.46
N THR A 554 24.55 -8.12 -13.41
CA THR A 554 25.61 -8.16 -12.41
C THR A 554 25.54 -6.97 -11.46
N ILE A 555 25.55 -7.25 -10.16
CA ILE A 555 25.86 -6.25 -9.14
C ILE A 555 27.35 -6.34 -8.77
N SER A 556 28.04 -5.20 -8.75
CA SER A 556 29.48 -5.11 -8.48
C SER A 556 29.76 -4.33 -7.20
N ASN A 557 30.92 -4.56 -6.58
CA ASN A 557 31.36 -3.82 -5.40
C ASN A 557 31.50 -2.32 -5.64
N TYR A 558 31.87 -1.94 -6.87
CA TYR A 558 32.07 -0.56 -7.28
C TYR A 558 31.37 -0.28 -8.61
N VAL A 559 30.93 0.95 -8.76
CA VAL A 559 30.49 1.56 -10.02
C VAL A 559 31.34 2.80 -10.28
N TRP A 560 31.36 3.30 -11.50
CA TRP A 560 32.08 4.54 -11.84
C TRP A 560 31.07 5.64 -12.07
N THR A 561 31.20 6.74 -11.33
CA THR A 561 30.26 7.87 -11.43
C THR A 561 30.95 9.18 -11.80
N LYS A 562 30.25 10.05 -12.52
CA LYS A 562 30.72 11.37 -12.94
C LYS A 562 29.55 12.34 -12.97
N TYR A 563 29.67 13.48 -12.30
CA TYR A 563 28.69 14.55 -12.43
C TYR A 563 28.83 15.19 -13.80
N VAL A 564 27.71 15.34 -14.51
CA VAL A 564 27.64 15.90 -15.86
C VAL A 564 26.50 16.90 -15.97
N ASN A 565 26.64 17.86 -16.87
CA ASN A 565 25.48 18.55 -17.42
C ASN A 565 25.01 17.72 -18.62
N ILE A 566 23.87 17.02 -18.49
CA ILE A 566 23.42 16.07 -19.51
C ILE A 566 23.20 16.73 -20.88
N LYS A 567 22.80 18.01 -20.90
CA LYS A 567 22.52 18.75 -22.15
C LYS A 567 23.80 19.16 -22.86
N THR A 568 24.82 19.63 -22.13
CA THR A 568 26.05 20.15 -22.75
C THR A 568 27.15 19.10 -22.89
N ASP A 569 27.24 18.17 -21.93
CA ASP A 569 28.33 17.19 -21.86
C ASP A 569 27.98 15.89 -22.62
N ILE A 570 26.69 15.59 -22.84
CA ILE A 570 26.22 14.32 -23.42
C ILE A 570 25.41 14.53 -24.70
N ASP A 571 24.21 15.11 -24.61
CA ASP A 571 23.32 15.30 -25.76
C ASP A 571 22.32 16.44 -25.48
N PRO A 572 22.30 17.52 -26.29
CA PRO A 572 21.46 18.69 -26.06
C PRO A 572 19.96 18.44 -26.21
N SER A 573 19.56 17.29 -26.76
CA SER A 573 18.15 16.90 -26.86
C SER A 573 17.59 16.26 -25.59
N LEU A 574 18.44 15.91 -24.63
CA LEU A 574 18.02 15.26 -23.38
C LEU A 574 17.48 16.26 -22.36
N ASN A 575 16.57 15.79 -21.53
CA ASN A 575 16.06 16.51 -20.36
C ASN A 575 16.92 16.22 -19.12
N LEU A 576 16.89 17.12 -18.13
CA LEU A 576 17.56 16.88 -16.84
C LEU A 576 16.93 15.70 -16.11
N LEU A 577 15.62 15.52 -16.26
CA LEU A 577 14.89 14.37 -15.80
C LEU A 577 14.70 13.39 -16.96
N THR A 578 15.31 12.22 -16.85
CA THR A 578 15.26 11.20 -17.90
C THR A 578 13.91 10.48 -17.92
N ALA A 579 13.51 10.06 -19.10
CA ALA A 579 12.32 9.24 -19.32
C ALA A 579 12.70 7.75 -19.39
N GLN A 580 11.95 6.96 -20.15
CA GLN A 580 12.24 5.54 -20.35
C GLN A 580 13.68 5.33 -20.88
N THR A 581 14.36 4.31 -20.34
CA THR A 581 15.53 3.70 -20.97
C THR A 581 15.26 3.38 -22.45
N PRO A 582 16.02 3.96 -23.41
CA PRO A 582 15.82 3.69 -24.82
C PRO A 582 16.00 2.21 -25.15
N GLU A 583 15.12 1.66 -25.99
CA GLU A 583 15.19 0.27 -26.42
C GLU A 583 16.50 0.01 -27.20
N GLY A 584 17.21 -1.07 -26.84
CA GLY A 584 18.46 -1.47 -27.50
C GLY A 584 19.69 -0.60 -27.17
N ILE A 585 19.60 0.36 -26.23
CA ILE A 585 20.78 1.12 -25.80
C ILE A 585 21.83 0.19 -25.20
N THR A 586 23.09 0.37 -25.59
CA THR A 586 24.20 -0.45 -25.13
C THR A 586 25.27 0.40 -24.44
N VAL A 587 26.17 -0.24 -23.70
CA VAL A 587 27.27 0.42 -22.95
C VAL A 587 28.24 1.22 -23.84
N SER A 588 28.20 1.02 -25.16
CA SER A 588 28.98 1.81 -26.13
C SER A 588 28.31 3.13 -26.52
N ASP A 589 27.02 3.29 -26.28
CA ASP A 589 26.32 4.56 -26.54
C ASP A 589 26.76 5.60 -25.49
N PRO A 590 27.22 6.81 -25.90
CA PRO A 590 27.67 7.84 -24.95
C PRO A 590 26.57 8.33 -24.01
N ARG A 591 25.29 8.10 -24.35
CA ARG A 591 24.12 8.45 -23.51
C ARG A 591 23.79 7.36 -22.49
N TYR A 592 24.30 6.14 -22.66
CA TYR A 592 24.07 5.03 -21.74
C TYR A 592 24.28 5.40 -20.27
N PRO A 593 25.38 6.10 -19.88
CA PRO A 593 25.65 6.37 -18.48
C PRO A 593 24.59 7.23 -17.80
N VAL A 594 23.81 8.01 -18.54
CA VAL A 594 22.77 8.90 -18.01
C VAL A 594 21.36 8.36 -18.22
N LEU A 595 21.14 7.55 -19.27
CA LEU A 595 19.83 7.00 -19.63
C LEU A 595 19.57 5.58 -19.08
N VAL A 596 20.55 4.94 -18.43
CA VAL A 596 20.42 3.58 -17.92
C VAL A 596 20.82 3.51 -16.43
N PRO A 597 19.85 3.23 -15.52
CA PRO A 597 18.42 3.16 -15.76
C PRO A 597 17.82 4.53 -16.08
N GLY A 598 16.67 4.51 -16.74
CA GLY A 598 15.83 5.69 -16.97
C GLY A 598 15.11 6.17 -15.70
N TRP A 599 14.20 7.13 -15.86
CA TRP A 599 13.36 7.67 -14.79
C TRP A 599 14.12 8.25 -13.59
N ARG A 600 15.25 8.93 -13.85
CA ARG A 600 16.09 9.55 -12.82
C ARG A 600 16.60 10.90 -13.30
N GLY A 601 17.32 11.62 -12.45
CA GLY A 601 17.76 12.99 -12.76
C GLY A 601 17.23 14.00 -11.78
N THR A 602 17.06 15.22 -12.27
CA THR A 602 16.53 16.36 -11.51
C THR A 602 15.52 17.12 -12.36
N SER A 603 14.60 17.87 -11.73
CA SER A 603 13.52 18.53 -12.46
C SER A 603 14.04 19.56 -13.47
N ASP A 604 13.48 19.56 -14.68
CA ASP A 604 13.71 20.60 -15.68
C ASP A 604 13.13 21.97 -15.25
N THR A 605 12.25 22.00 -14.24
CA THR A 605 11.70 23.25 -13.68
C THR A 605 12.65 23.97 -12.74
N TRP A 606 13.72 23.31 -12.27
CA TRP A 606 14.67 23.88 -11.30
C TRP A 606 15.86 24.59 -11.93
N THR A 607 15.81 24.89 -13.23
CA THR A 607 16.91 25.50 -13.98
C THR A 607 17.36 26.85 -13.43
N ASP A 608 16.42 27.69 -12.97
CA ASP A 608 16.74 28.96 -12.32
C ASP A 608 17.54 28.75 -11.04
N TYR A 609 17.15 27.80 -10.19
CA TYR A 609 17.91 27.47 -8.99
C TYR A 609 19.28 26.88 -9.34
N ILE A 610 19.35 25.97 -10.32
CA ILE A 610 20.62 25.37 -10.79
C ILE A 610 21.60 26.44 -11.26
N SER A 611 21.12 27.52 -11.90
CA SER A 611 21.97 28.64 -12.34
C SER A 611 22.67 29.38 -11.20
N THR A 612 22.15 29.25 -9.96
CA THR A 612 22.75 29.83 -8.75
C THR A 612 23.80 28.93 -8.09
N LEU A 613 23.90 27.66 -8.52
CA LEU A 613 24.82 26.70 -7.95
C LEU A 613 26.26 26.91 -8.45
N PRO A 614 27.28 26.49 -7.68
CA PRO A 614 28.68 26.55 -8.13
C PRO A 614 29.00 25.73 -9.38
N SER A 615 28.13 24.76 -9.71
CA SER A 615 28.24 23.90 -10.88
C SER A 615 26.84 23.54 -11.37
N ASN A 616 26.64 23.53 -12.70
CA ASN A 616 25.43 23.06 -13.36
C ASN A 616 25.49 21.57 -13.73
N LYS A 617 26.53 20.85 -13.30
CA LYS A 617 26.68 19.40 -13.52
C LYS A 617 25.92 18.64 -12.43
N VAL A 618 24.61 18.54 -12.64
CA VAL A 618 23.65 18.07 -11.63
C VAL A 618 23.15 16.64 -11.86
N ASN A 619 23.42 16.07 -13.03
CA ASN A 619 23.10 14.67 -13.32
C ASN A 619 24.30 13.77 -13.02
N LEU A 620 24.02 12.52 -12.66
CA LEU A 620 25.05 11.53 -12.38
C LEU A 620 25.15 10.54 -13.54
N ALA A 621 26.25 10.56 -14.29
CA ALA A 621 26.60 9.51 -15.23
C ALA A 621 27.13 8.29 -14.45
N ILE A 622 26.67 7.07 -14.78
CA ILE A 622 27.00 5.83 -14.04
C ILE A 622 27.45 4.73 -15.02
N ARG A 623 28.55 4.03 -14.70
CA ARG A 623 29.07 2.85 -15.42
C ARG A 623 29.28 1.68 -14.47
N GLY A 624 29.09 0.46 -14.96
CA GLY A 624 29.25 -0.78 -14.17
C GLY A 624 28.05 -1.13 -13.29
N LEU A 625 26.88 -0.54 -13.55
CA LEU A 625 25.69 -0.77 -12.72
C LEU A 625 25.10 -2.17 -12.90
N TYR A 626 25.17 -2.72 -14.12
CA TYR A 626 24.63 -4.05 -14.51
C TYR A 626 25.71 -4.99 -15.07
N GLU A 627 26.96 -4.53 -15.16
CA GLU A 627 28.11 -5.28 -15.68
C GLU A 627 29.28 -5.16 -14.71
N TYR A 628 30.11 -6.20 -14.63
CA TYR A 628 31.35 -6.13 -13.86
C TYR A 628 32.42 -5.35 -14.63
N ILE A 629 32.95 -4.31 -14.00
CA ILE A 629 34.16 -3.63 -14.45
C ILE A 629 35.27 -3.98 -13.45
N ASP A 630 36.32 -4.65 -13.94
CA ASP A 630 37.51 -4.92 -13.13
C ASP A 630 38.13 -3.60 -12.67
N PRO A 631 38.20 -3.32 -11.36
CA PRO A 631 38.74 -2.06 -10.87
C PRO A 631 40.22 -1.82 -11.18
N ASN A 632 40.97 -2.86 -11.55
CA ASN A 632 42.36 -2.75 -11.98
C ASN A 632 42.52 -2.92 -13.50
N GLY A 633 41.40 -3.07 -14.21
CA GLY A 633 41.37 -3.34 -15.64
C GLY A 633 41.43 -2.07 -16.50
N PRO A 634 41.63 -2.24 -17.82
CA PRO A 634 41.77 -1.11 -18.76
C PRO A 634 40.50 -0.25 -18.86
N VAL A 635 39.31 -0.82 -18.67
CA VAL A 635 38.04 -0.08 -18.71
C VAL A 635 37.93 0.90 -17.54
N ALA A 636 38.28 0.46 -16.32
CA ALA A 636 38.29 1.33 -15.14
C ALA A 636 39.29 2.49 -15.31
N LEU A 637 40.51 2.18 -15.76
CA LEU A 637 41.55 3.18 -16.02
C LEU A 637 41.11 4.23 -17.06
N ALA A 638 40.43 3.79 -18.12
CA ALA A 638 39.90 4.69 -19.14
C ALA A 638 38.79 5.60 -18.60
N LEU A 639 37.88 5.07 -17.77
CA LEU A 639 36.84 5.85 -17.12
C LEU A 639 37.42 6.89 -16.15
N GLU A 640 38.41 6.50 -15.35
CA GLU A 640 39.10 7.42 -14.43
C GLU A 640 39.87 8.52 -15.16
N ALA A 641 40.50 8.19 -16.29
CA ALA A 641 41.12 9.18 -17.17
C ALA A 641 40.09 10.16 -17.78
N ASP A 642 38.85 9.72 -18.03
CA ASP A 642 37.73 10.58 -18.41
C ASP A 642 37.09 11.30 -17.20
N GLY A 643 37.63 11.16 -15.99
CA GLY A 643 37.15 11.88 -14.82
C GLY A 643 35.95 11.23 -14.11
N TYR A 644 35.66 9.96 -14.39
CA TYR A 644 34.82 9.17 -13.51
C TYR A 644 35.54 8.82 -12.22
N VAL A 645 34.78 8.65 -11.15
CA VAL A 645 35.27 8.25 -9.83
C VAL A 645 34.73 6.88 -9.48
N LYS A 646 35.64 5.99 -9.06
CA LYS A 646 35.30 4.70 -8.47
C LYS A 646 34.49 4.90 -7.20
N SER A 647 33.22 4.53 -7.25
CA SER A 647 32.20 4.80 -6.24
C SER A 647 31.76 3.50 -5.55
N PRO A 648 31.69 3.46 -4.21
CA PRO A 648 31.17 2.29 -3.48
C PRO A 648 29.73 1.95 -3.88
N TRP A 649 29.47 0.68 -4.19
CA TRP A 649 28.13 0.17 -4.50
C TRP A 649 27.85 -1.09 -3.68
N GLY A 650 28.05 -2.30 -4.24
CA GLY A 650 27.89 -3.56 -3.53
C GLY A 650 28.86 -3.76 -2.36
N ILE A 651 29.99 -3.04 -2.32
CA ILE A 651 30.91 -3.10 -1.17
C ILE A 651 30.25 -2.60 0.13
N ASN A 652 29.24 -1.74 0.03
CA ASN A 652 28.45 -1.30 1.18
C ASN A 652 27.59 -2.45 1.75
N ILE A 653 27.12 -3.38 0.89
CA ILE A 653 26.44 -4.61 1.33
C ILE A 653 27.43 -5.50 2.09
N VAL A 654 28.64 -5.67 1.54
CA VAL A 654 29.71 -6.46 2.20
C VAL A 654 30.06 -5.88 3.57
N GLY A 655 30.14 -4.56 3.68
CA GLY A 655 30.39 -3.86 4.95
C GLY A 655 29.27 -3.93 5.98
N ASN A 656 28.07 -4.42 5.59
CA ASN A 656 26.89 -4.51 6.45
C ASN A 656 26.22 -5.89 6.34
N GLU A 657 27.04 -6.95 6.39
CA GLU A 657 26.65 -8.36 6.19
C GLU A 657 25.31 -8.74 6.84
N SER A 658 25.11 -8.45 8.13
CA SER A 658 23.93 -8.93 8.87
C SER A 658 22.62 -8.36 8.32
N GLN A 659 22.58 -7.08 7.94
CA GLN A 659 21.39 -6.41 7.38
C GLN A 659 20.91 -7.08 6.09
N TYR A 660 21.84 -7.61 5.30
CA TYR A 660 21.55 -8.25 4.02
C TYR A 660 21.53 -9.77 4.11
N THR A 661 21.70 -10.37 5.29
CA THR A 661 21.71 -11.83 5.45
C THR A 661 20.87 -12.24 6.67
N SER A 662 21.47 -12.24 7.86
CA SER A 662 20.89 -12.81 9.08
C SER A 662 19.73 -12.01 9.68
N ASP A 663 19.65 -10.70 9.43
CA ASP A 663 18.60 -9.83 9.98
C ASP A 663 17.34 -9.77 9.09
N ILE A 664 17.38 -10.38 7.90
CA ILE A 664 16.21 -10.52 7.01
C ILE A 664 15.15 -11.40 7.67
N PHE A 665 13.98 -10.81 7.96
CA PHE A 665 12.90 -11.44 8.72
C PHE A 665 13.41 -12.08 10.02
N LYS A 666 14.18 -11.32 10.81
CA LYS A 666 14.93 -11.81 11.98
C LYS A 666 14.14 -12.70 12.96
N GLY A 667 12.84 -12.47 13.16
CA GLY A 667 11.99 -13.29 14.05
C GLY A 667 11.40 -14.53 13.39
N TYR A 668 11.81 -14.85 12.17
CA TYR A 668 11.48 -16.10 11.48
C TYR A 668 12.75 -16.75 10.91
N PRO A 669 13.60 -17.34 11.78
CA PRO A 669 14.83 -18.01 11.38
C PRO A 669 14.57 -19.29 10.55
N ASP A 670 15.60 -19.82 9.91
CA ASP A 670 15.51 -21.08 9.14
C ASP A 670 15.03 -22.27 9.99
N SER A 671 15.33 -22.30 11.28
CA SER A 671 14.82 -23.33 12.19
C SER A 671 13.29 -23.32 12.25
N TYR A 672 12.66 -22.14 12.26
CA TYR A 672 11.21 -22.01 12.26
C TYR A 672 10.60 -22.51 10.96
N TYR A 673 11.23 -22.22 9.82
CA TYR A 673 10.82 -22.80 8.54
C TYR A 673 10.90 -24.33 8.55
N ASN A 674 12.01 -24.90 9.01
CA ASN A 674 12.24 -26.34 9.04
C ASN A 674 11.29 -27.09 10.00
N GLU A 675 10.94 -26.46 11.12
CA GLU A 675 9.97 -26.97 12.09
C GLU A 675 8.51 -26.77 11.64
N GLY A 676 8.27 -25.95 10.61
CA GLY A 676 6.93 -25.61 10.15
C GLY A 676 6.21 -24.62 11.08
N GLN A 677 6.93 -23.77 11.80
CA GLN A 677 6.33 -22.76 12.68
C GLN A 677 5.47 -21.78 11.86
N PRO A 678 4.30 -21.35 12.36
CA PRO A 678 3.48 -20.38 11.64
C PRO A 678 4.15 -18.98 11.65
N PRO A 679 4.02 -18.17 10.58
CA PRO A 679 4.57 -16.82 10.58
C PRO A 679 3.75 -15.91 11.50
N ARG A 680 4.39 -15.24 12.47
CA ARG A 680 3.73 -14.37 13.45
C ARG A 680 3.75 -12.91 12.98
N TYR A 681 2.61 -12.40 12.52
CA TYR A 681 2.51 -11.03 11.99
C TYR A 681 1.32 -10.21 12.53
N ILE A 682 0.41 -10.83 13.30
CA ILE A 682 -0.76 -10.16 13.89
C ILE A 682 -0.32 -9.29 15.06
N ARG A 683 -0.82 -8.05 15.13
CA ARG A 683 -0.54 -7.09 16.20
C ARG A 683 -1.42 -7.30 17.43
N ALA A 684 -0.95 -6.77 18.54
CA ALA A 684 -1.67 -6.74 19.81
C ALA A 684 -2.93 -5.85 19.71
N ILE A 685 -4.03 -6.31 20.29
CA ILE A 685 -5.21 -5.47 20.56
C ILE A 685 -4.85 -4.43 21.63
N PRO A 686 -5.30 -3.17 21.53
CA PRO A 686 -5.05 -2.15 22.55
C PRO A 686 -5.56 -2.54 23.94
N SER A 687 -4.77 -2.25 24.99
CA SER A 687 -5.07 -2.56 26.39
C SER A 687 -6.42 -1.99 26.82
N GLU A 688 -6.74 -0.77 26.37
CA GLU A 688 -7.97 -0.09 26.76
C GLU A 688 -9.21 -0.88 26.33
N THR A 689 -9.11 -1.62 25.21
CA THR A 689 -10.17 -2.54 24.75
C THR A 689 -10.24 -3.78 25.61
N LEU A 690 -9.10 -4.33 26.03
CA LEU A 690 -9.04 -5.49 26.94
C LEU A 690 -9.67 -5.14 28.29
N ASP A 691 -9.29 -4.01 28.87
CA ASP A 691 -9.79 -3.50 30.15
C ASP A 691 -11.30 -3.25 30.13
N GLN A 692 -11.79 -2.60 29.06
CA GLN A 692 -13.20 -2.26 28.92
C GLN A 692 -14.07 -3.46 28.54
N SER A 693 -13.48 -4.58 28.13
CA SER A 693 -14.22 -5.80 27.78
C SER A 693 -14.75 -6.57 29.00
N ASN A 694 -14.44 -6.15 30.22
CA ASN A 694 -14.78 -6.87 31.46
C ASN A 694 -14.28 -8.34 31.45
N GLY A 695 -13.11 -8.58 30.84
CA GLY A 695 -12.50 -9.91 30.72
C GLY A 695 -13.05 -10.80 29.60
N ASN A 696 -13.96 -10.28 28.75
CA ASN A 696 -14.50 -11.01 27.61
C ASN A 696 -13.53 -11.09 26.43
N ILE A 697 -12.55 -10.18 26.36
CA ILE A 697 -11.50 -10.19 25.34
C ILE A 697 -10.16 -10.48 26.02
N THR A 698 -9.43 -11.43 25.46
CA THR A 698 -8.06 -11.76 25.87
C THR A 698 -7.09 -11.48 24.75
N GLN A 699 -5.87 -11.08 25.13
CA GLN A 699 -4.78 -10.98 24.18
C GLN A 699 -4.45 -12.37 23.58
N GLY A 700 -4.15 -12.39 22.28
CA GLY A 700 -3.84 -13.62 21.53
C GLY A 700 -2.44 -13.63 20.91
N TYR A 701 -2.15 -14.69 20.15
CA TYR A 701 -0.94 -14.78 19.31
C TYR A 701 0.40 -14.66 20.06
N GLY A 702 0.43 -15.01 21.34
CA GLY A 702 1.63 -14.96 22.17
C GLY A 702 2.04 -13.57 22.64
N HIS A 703 1.23 -12.53 22.37
CA HIS A 703 1.48 -11.20 22.92
C HIS A 703 1.27 -11.21 24.44
N ALA A 704 2.02 -10.38 25.16
CA ALA A 704 1.86 -10.23 26.60
C ALA A 704 0.45 -9.72 26.95
N SER A 705 -0.18 -10.32 27.96
CA SER A 705 -1.28 -9.69 28.70
C SER A 705 -0.69 -8.79 29.77
N GLU A 706 -1.37 -7.70 30.12
CA GLU A 706 -0.99 -6.86 31.27
C GLU A 706 -0.98 -7.61 32.60
#